data_AF-A0A6B2ENG5-F1
#
_entry.id   AF-A0A6B2ENG5-F1
#
_cell.length_a   1.000
_cell.length_b   1.000
_cell.length_c   1.000
_cell.angle_alpha   90.00
_cell.angle_beta   90.00
_cell.angle_gamma   90.00
#
_symmetry.space_group_name_H-M   'P 1'
#
loop_
_entity.id
_entity.type
_entity.pdbx_description
1 polymer ?
#
loop_
_entity_poly.entity_id
_entity_poly.type
_entity_poly.pdbx_seq_one_letter_code
_entity_poly.pdbx_strand_id
1 'polypeptide(L)'
;QEVLVTNGTAERIDFNLKPSDNIEGSHRHLLTIREKPSKDGFLLDAEFRHHGYSDMVTLLQELNSTYPNITNLYSVGKSVEGRDLWVLEITQHPGVHTPGVPEFKYIANMHGNEVVGRELLLLLAQYLCENYGSDDRVTKMLDGTRIHLMPSMNPDGYEAARDSDRVQIRGRTNAHGVDLNRNFPDQYGVNKFNAKQEPETAAVMQWSLTIPFVLSANLHGGSLVANYPYDDTVKDFVAGSDRRTQQNPTEENELFKYLARTYSNAHTTMHKAEPCVDFQSEFFPEGITNGAAWYSVTGGMQDWAYLRGGAMELTLEVSCKKFPPSGELQAFWEQNREALLTYIEQVHIGLHGFIRSTIGHPVPGARIYVNRIMHEAQSAKDGDYWRLLLPGRYNITIEAKGFETIIEEVEVPLNGTIRKDFLLMRDDPQHWSSAYDYRIIENVVKTRYHSDAEINDEFQKLEAANFKIASLDAGDNEVSMQFHTLKVTADIGSPEEKKLHVLVLSSLFDSAPIGREMVLNLARHVIKGYKQGEPPLERLINNTVLHFVPIMENFNEVYNQFFNEPSICDPIAKEELADKLLNPETDMKRDMLIKMLQDEKFDLAVTFTSGGSDTLYPKMKDQLPIYAQMAQRVDATTRRVINVGCSSTAARKHQLDVSERLTNLLYNYYDVPLMTLQVACCKMPEDIAGAWRNNLERMVNFLNLTDTGVMGCVKDAAGKELRDAMVKIQGTDLTHKVTANLAFFRLILPPGDYKLDVYCEAHGKTTVPVTVRNGVVENLGDIKLLSVDKSGKSEEKSGEISGFVLDSHNHPLRNAKVSVKTLHAFTDSVGGYKITRAPVGDVEVNVDAPGHLKDARIVHVAAFSPTKNVIFRLEKDERVLGMPRMVFILFAGFLLVATVACGAFGITAWQNRKNNYQNYSFSLLRTNNSKKLFEDDEDDNDETELFRSPIKKGVKMQPYYDDERDPITDTDDGSEDEIVMLNTASEYRD
;
A
#
# COMPACT_ATOMS: atom_id res chain seq x y z
N GLN A 1 11.16 14.35 75.86
CA GLN A 1 11.39 15.80 76.05
C GLN A 1 10.10 16.52 75.67
N GLU A 2 9.82 17.69 76.25
CA GLU A 2 8.82 18.59 75.68
C GLU A 2 9.48 19.44 74.59
N VAL A 3 8.72 19.84 73.58
CA VAL A 3 9.19 20.58 72.39
C VAL A 3 8.26 21.77 72.18
N LEU A 4 8.82 22.98 72.09
CA LEU A 4 8.07 24.20 71.83
C LEU A 4 8.23 24.58 70.35
N VAL A 5 7.17 24.39 69.56
CA VAL A 5 7.19 24.67 68.11
C VAL A 5 6.90 26.16 67.87
N THR A 6 7.84 26.86 67.23
CA THR A 6 7.67 28.24 66.73
C THR A 6 7.61 28.25 65.20
N ASN A 7 7.00 29.29 64.64
CA ASN A 7 6.62 29.29 63.22
C ASN A 7 7.77 29.80 62.33
N GLY A 8 8.68 28.90 61.93
CA GLY A 8 9.75 29.19 60.97
C GLY A 8 10.89 28.16 61.01
N THR A 9 11.06 27.42 59.90
CA THR A 9 11.96 26.25 59.75
C THR A 9 11.70 25.07 60.70
N ALA A 10 11.96 23.85 60.24
CA ALA A 10 11.77 22.63 61.01
C ALA A 10 13.12 22.11 61.54
N GLU A 11 13.25 21.97 62.86
CA GLU A 11 14.41 21.33 63.48
C GLU A 11 14.19 19.82 63.63
N ARG A 12 15.22 19.03 63.32
CA ARG A 12 15.24 17.58 63.53
C ARG A 12 15.50 17.27 65.01
N ILE A 13 14.69 16.40 65.61
CA ILE A 13 14.80 15.99 67.01
C ILE A 13 14.92 14.46 67.07
N ASP A 14 16.13 13.98 67.33
CA ASP A 14 16.44 12.55 67.46
C ASP A 14 16.22 12.06 68.91
N PHE A 15 15.51 10.93 69.08
CA PHE A 15 15.21 10.36 70.39
C PHE A 15 16.04 9.10 70.68
N ASN A 16 16.99 9.20 71.61
CA ASN A 16 17.67 8.03 72.17
C ASN A 16 16.80 7.36 73.25
N LEU A 17 16.07 6.32 72.86
CA LEU A 17 15.36 5.43 73.77
C LEU A 17 16.35 4.51 74.50
N LYS A 18 16.16 4.29 75.81
CA LYS A 18 16.84 3.21 76.53
C LYS A 18 16.02 1.91 76.42
N PRO A 19 16.67 0.73 76.38
CA PRO A 19 15.98 -0.54 76.58
C PRO A 19 15.20 -0.54 77.90
N SER A 20 14.05 -1.21 77.91
CA SER A 20 13.30 -1.51 79.13
C SER A 20 13.68 -2.91 79.58
N ASP A 21 14.19 -3.06 80.80
CA ASP A 21 14.67 -4.33 81.34
C ASP A 21 13.56 -5.37 81.64
N ASN A 22 12.30 -5.08 81.28
CA ASN A 22 11.12 -5.91 81.54
C ASN A 22 10.21 -6.05 80.29
N ILE A 23 10.62 -6.84 79.30
CA ILE A 23 9.72 -7.37 78.26
C ILE A 23 10.06 -8.84 77.97
N GLU A 24 9.34 -9.78 78.57
CA GLU A 24 9.27 -11.15 78.07
C GLU A 24 8.27 -11.21 76.91
N GLY A 25 8.76 -11.20 75.67
CA GLY A 25 7.92 -11.23 74.47
C GLY A 25 8.70 -11.72 73.25
N SER A 26 8.01 -12.45 72.36
CA SER A 26 8.63 -12.95 71.11
C SER A 26 8.96 -11.78 70.19
N HIS A 27 10.26 -11.49 70.03
CA HIS A 27 10.74 -10.42 69.18
C HIS A 27 10.84 -10.87 67.72
N ARG A 28 10.19 -10.11 66.82
CA ARG A 28 10.74 -9.90 65.47
C ARG A 28 12.16 -9.32 65.63
N HIS A 29 13.12 -9.79 64.84
CA HIS A 29 14.49 -9.31 64.91
C HIS A 29 14.55 -7.79 64.70
N LEU A 30 15.43 -7.12 65.46
CA LEU A 30 15.73 -5.69 65.30
C LEU A 30 16.55 -5.50 64.02
N LEU A 31 15.87 -5.27 62.89
CA LEU A 31 16.50 -4.93 61.61
C LEU A 31 17.31 -3.64 61.77
N THR A 32 18.64 -3.77 61.67
CA THR A 32 19.57 -2.63 61.75
C THR A 32 19.77 -2.08 60.35
N ILE A 33 18.88 -1.19 59.93
CA ILE A 33 18.95 -0.52 58.63
C ILE A 33 20.15 0.43 58.60
N ARG A 34 20.98 0.33 57.57
CA ARG A 34 22.14 1.21 57.35
C ARG A 34 21.69 2.61 56.93
N GLU A 35 22.29 3.67 57.48
CA GLU A 35 22.00 5.07 57.07
C GLU A 35 22.43 5.37 55.61
N LYS A 36 23.28 4.51 55.02
CA LYS A 36 23.68 4.56 53.61
C LYS A 36 23.83 3.12 53.06
N PRO A 37 23.56 2.89 51.77
CA PRO A 37 23.77 1.59 51.15
C PRO A 37 25.18 1.02 51.33
N SER A 38 25.29 -0.31 51.31
CA SER A 38 26.55 -1.03 51.12
C SER A 38 27.18 -0.72 49.76
N LYS A 39 28.44 -1.13 49.56
CA LYS A 39 29.11 -1.09 48.23
C LYS A 39 28.26 -1.79 47.16
N ASP A 40 27.60 -2.87 47.57
CA ASP A 40 26.74 -3.73 46.76
C ASP A 40 25.32 -3.14 46.54
N GLY A 41 24.94 -2.09 47.28
CA GLY A 41 23.70 -1.33 47.09
C GLY A 41 22.56 -1.64 48.06
N PHE A 42 22.80 -2.44 49.10
CA PHE A 42 21.78 -2.87 50.07
C PHE A 42 21.79 -2.01 51.34
N LEU A 43 20.61 -1.74 51.91
CA LEU A 43 20.43 -1.09 53.21
C LEU A 43 20.43 -2.09 54.37
N LEU A 44 20.12 -3.36 54.09
CA LEU A 44 20.33 -4.49 54.99
C LEU A 44 21.58 -5.30 54.57
N ASP A 45 21.92 -6.34 55.33
CA ASP A 45 22.98 -7.27 54.97
C ASP A 45 22.42 -8.39 54.08
N ALA A 46 22.82 -8.41 52.80
CA ALA A 46 22.35 -9.39 51.81
C ALA A 46 23.15 -10.71 51.86
N GLU A 47 22.45 -11.86 51.75
CA GLU A 47 23.07 -13.19 51.76
C GLU A 47 23.46 -13.64 50.34
N PHE A 48 24.74 -13.50 49.98
CA PHE A 48 25.30 -14.02 48.72
C PHE A 48 25.48 -15.55 48.78
N ARG A 49 24.38 -16.29 48.66
CA ARG A 49 24.34 -17.77 48.64
C ARG A 49 23.36 -18.29 47.59
N HIS A 50 23.42 -19.60 47.33
CA HIS A 50 22.41 -20.29 46.55
C HIS A 50 21.15 -20.54 47.38
N HIS A 51 19.98 -20.34 46.78
CA HIS A 51 18.69 -20.53 47.42
C HIS A 51 17.98 -21.78 46.88
N GLY A 52 17.97 -22.85 47.67
CA GLY A 52 17.09 -24.01 47.47
C GLY A 52 15.63 -23.59 47.33
N TYR A 53 14.76 -24.44 46.76
CA TYR A 53 13.36 -24.06 46.51
C TYR A 53 12.62 -23.62 47.79
N SER A 54 12.88 -24.26 48.94
CA SER A 54 12.38 -23.82 50.26
C SER A 54 12.81 -22.40 50.61
N ASP A 55 14.07 -22.09 50.38
CA ASP A 55 14.74 -20.88 50.82
C ASP A 55 14.35 -19.71 49.91
N MET A 56 14.28 -19.96 48.60
CA MET A 56 13.75 -19.05 47.59
C MET A 56 12.31 -18.64 47.93
N VAL A 57 11.45 -19.62 48.24
CA VAL A 57 10.05 -19.35 48.62
C VAL A 57 9.96 -18.58 49.94
N THR A 58 10.83 -18.91 50.90
CA THR A 58 10.89 -18.20 52.20
C THR A 58 11.29 -16.74 51.99
N LEU A 59 12.38 -16.46 51.27
CA LEU A 59 12.85 -15.11 50.96
C LEU A 59 11.79 -14.28 50.22
N LEU A 60 11.13 -14.86 49.21
CA LEU A 60 10.05 -14.17 48.48
C LEU A 60 8.84 -13.86 49.39
N GLN A 61 8.48 -14.77 50.30
CA GLN A 61 7.41 -14.54 51.29
C GLN A 61 7.81 -13.49 52.33
N GLU A 62 9.07 -13.49 52.78
CA GLU A 62 9.61 -12.50 53.72
C GLU A 62 9.61 -11.10 53.10
N LEU A 63 10.12 -10.93 51.87
CA LEU A 63 10.05 -9.68 51.11
C LEU A 63 8.59 -9.20 50.98
N ASN A 64 7.68 -10.07 50.50
CA ASN A 64 6.27 -9.72 50.35
C ASN A 64 5.58 -9.35 51.68
N SER A 65 5.98 -9.97 52.80
CA SER A 65 5.45 -9.66 54.13
C SER A 65 6.03 -8.37 54.75
N THR A 66 7.22 -7.96 54.28
CA THR A 66 7.95 -6.78 54.78
C THR A 66 7.60 -5.53 53.97
N TYR A 67 7.36 -5.68 52.66
CA TYR A 67 7.07 -4.59 51.72
C TYR A 67 5.68 -4.70 51.05
N PRO A 68 4.59 -5.05 51.78
CA PRO A 68 3.29 -5.41 51.18
C PRO A 68 2.56 -4.25 50.48
N ASN A 69 3.02 -3.00 50.67
CA ASN A 69 2.47 -1.84 49.96
C ASN A 69 2.95 -1.74 48.52
N ILE A 70 4.08 -2.39 48.17
CA ILE A 70 4.72 -2.30 46.86
C ILE A 70 5.01 -3.67 46.23
N THR A 71 4.59 -4.76 46.85
CA THR A 71 4.84 -6.13 46.37
C THR A 71 3.58 -6.98 46.33
N ASN A 72 3.54 -7.94 45.41
CA ASN A 72 2.53 -9.00 45.35
C ASN A 72 3.16 -10.32 44.86
N LEU A 73 3.28 -11.29 45.76
CA LEU A 73 3.78 -12.63 45.49
C LEU A 73 2.64 -13.56 45.06
N TYR A 74 2.71 -14.08 43.85
CA TYR A 74 1.75 -15.03 43.31
C TYR A 74 2.45 -16.17 42.55
N SER A 75 1.69 -17.19 42.17
CA SER A 75 2.19 -18.25 41.29
C SER A 75 1.39 -18.31 40.00
N VAL A 76 2.08 -18.55 38.89
CA VAL A 76 1.49 -18.68 37.54
C VAL A 76 1.04 -20.10 37.21
N GLY A 77 1.46 -21.09 38.00
CA GLY A 77 1.27 -22.52 37.71
C GLY A 77 2.25 -23.38 38.49
N LYS A 78 2.25 -24.69 38.21
CA LYS A 78 3.12 -25.65 38.89
C LYS A 78 4.02 -26.39 37.89
N SER A 79 5.21 -26.76 38.35
CA SER A 79 6.10 -27.68 37.65
C SER A 79 5.58 -29.12 37.63
N VAL A 80 6.26 -30.00 36.90
CA VAL A 80 5.99 -31.44 36.85
C VAL A 80 5.94 -32.09 38.24
N GLU A 81 6.89 -31.79 39.14
CA GLU A 81 6.90 -32.30 40.52
C GLU A 81 6.01 -31.47 41.48
N GLY A 82 5.23 -30.51 40.96
CA GLY A 82 4.21 -29.78 41.71
C GLY A 82 4.70 -28.54 42.48
N ARG A 83 5.96 -28.11 42.27
CA ARG A 83 6.49 -26.86 42.83
C ARG A 83 5.81 -25.67 42.15
N ASP A 84 5.41 -24.68 42.93
CA ASP A 84 4.82 -23.45 42.43
C ASP A 84 5.86 -22.60 41.69
N LEU A 85 5.50 -22.12 40.51
CA LEU A 85 6.29 -21.18 39.73
C LEU A 85 5.99 -19.77 40.23
N TRP A 86 6.85 -19.26 41.11
CA TRP A 86 6.62 -18.00 41.81
C TRP A 86 7.03 -16.78 40.99
N VAL A 87 6.20 -15.74 41.06
CA VAL A 87 6.47 -14.41 40.53
C VAL A 87 6.27 -13.41 41.66
N LEU A 88 7.28 -12.57 41.89
CA LEU A 88 7.15 -11.39 42.73
C LEU A 88 6.93 -10.18 41.84
N GLU A 89 5.74 -9.60 41.93
CA GLU A 89 5.42 -8.29 41.40
C GLU A 89 5.97 -7.19 42.32
N ILE A 90 6.55 -6.14 41.74
CA ILE A 90 7.06 -4.96 42.46
C ILE A 90 6.63 -3.69 41.70
N THR A 91 5.88 -2.80 42.36
CA THR A 91 5.36 -1.54 41.79
C THR A 91 4.69 -0.67 42.88
N GLN A 92 4.41 0.61 42.63
CA GLN A 92 3.67 1.48 43.57
C GLN A 92 2.24 0.98 43.87
N HIS A 93 1.59 0.26 42.96
CA HIS A 93 0.19 -0.21 43.08
C HIS A 93 0.05 -1.71 42.76
N PRO A 94 0.44 -2.60 43.68
CA PRO A 94 0.54 -4.03 43.40
C PRO A 94 -0.83 -4.73 43.30
N GLY A 95 -0.87 -5.82 42.52
CA GLY A 95 -2.01 -6.72 42.33
C GLY A 95 -2.93 -6.38 41.16
N VAL A 96 -2.88 -5.16 40.60
CA VAL A 96 -3.74 -4.72 39.49
C VAL A 96 -2.96 -3.86 38.50
N HIS A 97 -3.20 -4.08 37.21
CA HIS A 97 -2.67 -3.21 36.15
C HIS A 97 -3.17 -1.77 36.31
N THR A 98 -2.25 -0.79 36.28
CA THR A 98 -2.58 0.65 36.39
C THR A 98 -2.51 1.28 35.00
N PRO A 99 -3.61 1.83 34.44
CA PRO A 99 -3.62 2.24 33.04
C PRO A 99 -2.57 3.30 32.69
N GLY A 100 -1.76 3.01 31.67
CA GLY A 100 -0.62 3.82 31.23
C GLY A 100 0.73 3.46 31.88
N VAL A 101 0.75 2.61 32.92
CA VAL A 101 1.97 2.04 33.52
C VAL A 101 2.38 0.77 32.75
N PRO A 102 3.53 0.73 32.06
CA PRO A 102 3.97 -0.45 31.33
C PRO A 102 4.29 -1.64 32.25
N GLU A 103 4.00 -2.83 31.74
CA GLU A 103 4.33 -4.11 32.38
C GLU A 103 5.68 -4.63 31.85
N PHE A 104 6.60 -4.93 32.77
CA PHE A 104 7.93 -5.49 32.50
C PHE A 104 8.07 -6.85 33.18
N LYS A 105 8.80 -7.80 32.58
CA LYS A 105 9.18 -9.05 33.27
C LYS A 105 10.66 -9.44 33.13
N TYR A 106 11.22 -10.04 34.17
CA TYR A 106 12.40 -10.89 34.07
C TYR A 106 12.04 -12.33 34.43
N ILE A 107 12.54 -13.26 33.63
CA ILE A 107 12.45 -14.72 33.87
C ILE A 107 13.86 -15.26 34.02
N ALA A 108 14.11 -16.20 34.92
CA ALA A 108 15.40 -16.85 35.05
C ALA A 108 15.28 -18.37 35.20
N ASN A 109 16.41 -19.05 35.00
CA ASN A 109 16.59 -20.44 35.44
C ASN A 109 15.51 -21.39 34.86
N MET A 110 15.15 -21.18 33.58
CA MET A 110 14.35 -22.13 32.79
C MET A 110 15.17 -23.38 32.42
N HIS A 111 16.49 -23.25 32.40
CA HIS A 111 17.39 -24.36 32.62
C HIS A 111 17.79 -24.36 34.11
N GLY A 112 17.42 -25.41 34.83
CA GLY A 112 17.58 -25.44 36.29
C GLY A 112 19.03 -25.39 36.77
N ASN A 113 19.98 -25.88 35.98
CA ASN A 113 21.42 -25.80 36.26
C ASN A 113 22.09 -24.47 35.85
N GLU A 114 21.34 -23.53 35.29
CA GLU A 114 21.83 -22.19 34.92
C GLU A 114 21.36 -21.21 36.00
N VAL A 115 22.19 -21.07 37.03
CA VAL A 115 21.78 -20.62 38.38
C VAL A 115 21.97 -19.12 38.60
N VAL A 116 22.95 -18.47 37.97
CA VAL A 116 23.27 -17.06 38.25
C VAL A 116 22.06 -16.14 38.04
N GLY A 117 21.24 -16.38 37.01
CA GLY A 117 20.00 -15.64 36.80
C GLY A 117 19.01 -15.72 37.97
N ARG A 118 18.86 -16.88 38.61
CA ARG A 118 17.96 -17.09 39.77
C ARG A 118 18.36 -16.17 40.92
N GLU A 119 19.62 -16.25 41.31
CA GLU A 119 20.15 -15.50 42.46
C GLU A 119 20.21 -13.99 42.14
N LEU A 120 20.50 -13.59 40.89
CA LEU A 120 20.40 -12.20 40.44
C LEU A 120 18.99 -11.62 40.56
N LEU A 121 17.94 -12.39 40.23
CA LEU A 121 16.55 -11.89 40.37
C LEU A 121 16.08 -11.83 41.83
N LEU A 122 16.60 -12.70 42.71
CA LEU A 122 16.35 -12.60 44.16
C LEU A 122 17.05 -11.36 44.76
N LEU A 123 18.31 -11.13 44.39
CA LEU A 123 19.07 -9.94 44.80
C LEU A 123 18.44 -8.65 44.24
N LEU A 124 17.95 -8.68 42.99
CA LEU A 124 17.21 -7.56 42.40
C LEU A 124 15.89 -7.29 43.12
N ALA A 125 15.14 -8.33 43.49
CA ALA A 125 13.91 -8.20 44.27
C ALA A 125 14.18 -7.51 45.62
N GLN A 126 15.19 -7.97 46.36
CA GLN A 126 15.62 -7.36 47.62
C GLN A 126 16.07 -5.90 47.41
N TYR A 127 16.92 -5.65 46.41
CA TYR A 127 17.46 -4.32 46.10
C TYR A 127 16.36 -3.30 45.79
N LEU A 128 15.38 -3.67 44.95
CA LEU A 128 14.25 -2.82 44.59
C LEU A 128 13.34 -2.53 45.79
N CYS A 129 13.08 -3.53 46.64
CA CYS A 129 12.25 -3.35 47.84
C CYS A 129 12.93 -2.45 48.89
N GLU A 130 14.23 -2.65 49.14
CA GLU A 130 14.98 -1.87 50.14
C GLU A 130 15.16 -0.41 49.72
N ASN A 131 15.44 -0.13 48.44
CA ASN A 131 15.77 1.21 47.99
C ASN A 131 14.56 2.07 47.60
N TYR A 132 13.33 1.52 47.56
CA TYR A 132 12.12 2.30 47.30
C TYR A 132 11.89 3.37 48.39
N GLY A 133 11.66 4.61 47.97
CA GLY A 133 11.54 5.77 48.86
C GLY A 133 12.87 6.26 49.46
N SER A 134 14.00 5.60 49.16
CA SER A 134 15.35 5.96 49.63
C SER A 134 16.30 6.35 48.49
N ASP A 135 16.11 5.78 47.30
CA ASP A 135 16.82 6.11 46.06
C ASP A 135 15.84 6.65 45.00
N ASP A 136 16.16 7.80 44.41
CA ASP A 136 15.27 8.48 43.45
C ASP A 136 15.07 7.69 42.14
N ARG A 137 16.06 6.89 41.70
CA ARG A 137 15.98 6.10 40.46
C ARG A 137 15.08 4.89 40.68
N VAL A 138 15.29 4.13 41.76
CA VAL A 138 14.43 2.99 42.13
C VAL A 138 13.01 3.44 42.42
N THR A 139 12.82 4.57 43.11
CA THR A 139 11.49 5.12 43.39
C THR A 139 10.77 5.48 42.09
N LYS A 140 11.41 6.28 41.22
CA LYS A 140 10.85 6.63 39.90
C LYS A 140 10.57 5.40 39.02
N MET A 141 11.41 4.37 39.10
CA MET A 141 11.22 3.11 38.37
C MET A 141 9.97 2.35 38.84
N LEU A 142 9.75 2.22 40.15
CA LEU A 142 8.59 1.48 40.70
C LEU A 142 7.29 2.30 40.69
N ASP A 143 7.38 3.63 40.70
CA ASP A 143 6.26 4.53 40.43
C ASP A 143 5.84 4.52 38.94
N GLY A 144 6.81 4.30 38.03
CA GLY A 144 6.62 4.35 36.58
C GLY A 144 6.37 3.01 35.90
N THR A 145 6.77 1.88 36.49
CA THR A 145 6.75 0.54 35.87
C THR A 145 6.09 -0.48 36.80
N ARG A 146 5.43 -1.49 36.22
CA ARG A 146 4.99 -2.69 36.94
C ARG A 146 5.92 -3.86 36.61
N ILE A 147 6.81 -4.20 37.55
CA ILE A 147 7.90 -5.18 37.36
C ILE A 147 7.45 -6.54 37.89
N HIS A 148 7.64 -7.61 37.11
CA HIS A 148 7.40 -8.98 37.53
C HIS A 148 8.68 -9.82 37.45
N LEU A 149 9.15 -10.36 38.57
CA LEU A 149 10.36 -11.16 38.66
C LEU A 149 10.01 -12.63 38.89
N MET A 150 10.43 -13.52 37.99
CA MET A 150 10.32 -14.99 38.11
C MET A 150 11.71 -15.62 38.27
N PRO A 151 12.20 -15.85 39.52
CA PRO A 151 13.56 -16.35 39.75
C PRO A 151 13.83 -17.76 39.23
N SER A 152 12.79 -18.61 39.07
CA SER A 152 12.95 -19.96 38.55
C SER A 152 11.71 -20.43 37.80
N MET A 153 11.83 -20.54 36.48
CA MET A 153 10.85 -21.23 35.63
C MET A 153 10.97 -22.76 35.71
N ASN A 154 12.17 -23.29 36.04
CA ASN A 154 12.42 -24.73 36.16
C ASN A 154 13.01 -25.09 37.55
N PRO A 155 12.20 -25.00 38.62
CA PRO A 155 12.66 -25.33 39.98
C PRO A 155 12.99 -26.82 40.14
N ASP A 156 12.37 -27.70 39.35
CA ASP A 156 12.63 -29.14 39.39
C ASP A 156 14.04 -29.49 38.87
N GLY A 157 14.44 -28.88 37.75
CA GLY A 157 15.79 -28.99 37.22
C GLY A 157 16.85 -28.43 38.17
N TYR A 158 16.53 -27.35 38.89
CA TYR A 158 17.43 -26.76 39.89
C TYR A 158 17.72 -27.73 41.04
N GLU A 159 16.69 -28.32 41.65
CA GLU A 159 16.87 -29.31 42.72
C GLU A 159 17.57 -30.60 42.25
N ALA A 160 17.58 -30.86 40.93
CA ALA A 160 18.32 -31.97 40.32
C ALA A 160 19.80 -31.64 39.99
N ALA A 161 20.17 -30.36 39.92
CA ALA A 161 21.53 -29.86 39.66
C ALA A 161 22.47 -30.04 40.88
N ARG A 162 23.76 -29.69 40.75
CA ARG A 162 24.76 -29.83 41.83
C ARG A 162 25.84 -28.75 41.82
N ASP A 163 26.26 -28.40 43.04
CA ASP A 163 27.22 -27.35 43.40
C ASP A 163 28.69 -27.71 43.05
N SER A 164 28.94 -27.96 41.77
CA SER A 164 30.28 -28.15 41.18
C SER A 164 30.29 -28.06 39.63
N ASP A 165 29.15 -27.81 38.99
CA ASP A 165 28.93 -28.20 37.60
C ASP A 165 29.28 -27.09 36.59
N ARG A 166 30.43 -27.27 35.92
CA ARG A 166 30.88 -26.37 34.85
C ARG A 166 30.34 -26.73 33.46
N VAL A 167 29.89 -27.97 33.21
CA VAL A 167 29.71 -28.47 31.82
C VAL A 167 28.57 -29.50 31.61
N GLN A 168 28.01 -30.16 32.64
CA GLN A 168 27.04 -31.23 32.39
C GLN A 168 25.61 -30.72 32.14
N ILE A 169 24.83 -31.54 31.44
CA ILE A 169 23.40 -31.32 31.10
C ILE A 169 22.48 -31.60 32.31
N ARG A 170 23.01 -32.10 33.42
CA ARG A 170 22.23 -32.50 34.61
C ARG A 170 21.52 -31.28 35.21
N GLY A 171 20.19 -31.36 35.33
CA GLY A 171 19.35 -30.27 35.84
C GLY A 171 18.97 -29.21 34.80
N ARG A 172 19.42 -29.32 33.54
CA ARG A 172 19.02 -28.39 32.47
C ARG A 172 17.55 -28.53 32.09
N THR A 173 17.09 -29.76 31.91
CA THR A 173 15.71 -30.07 31.51
C THR A 173 14.72 -29.95 32.67
N ASN A 174 13.41 -29.94 32.40
CA ASN A 174 12.41 -30.19 33.45
C ASN A 174 12.43 -31.68 33.89
N ALA A 175 11.58 -32.06 34.86
CA ALA A 175 11.58 -33.42 35.41
C ALA A 175 11.16 -34.52 34.41
N HIS A 176 10.47 -34.18 33.31
CA HIS A 176 10.19 -35.12 32.22
C HIS A 176 11.38 -35.29 31.24
N GLY A 177 12.47 -34.55 31.40
CA GLY A 177 13.60 -34.57 30.48
C GLY A 177 13.43 -33.69 29.24
N VAL A 178 12.51 -32.72 29.28
CA VAL A 178 12.28 -31.77 28.18
C VAL A 178 13.11 -30.49 28.39
N ASP A 179 13.73 -30.00 27.31
CA ASP A 179 14.36 -28.67 27.29
C ASP A 179 13.26 -27.62 27.07
N LEU A 180 13.00 -26.78 28.09
CA LEU A 180 11.90 -25.82 28.05
C LEU A 180 12.13 -24.74 26.98
N ASN A 181 13.38 -24.39 26.67
CA ASN A 181 13.72 -23.45 25.61
C ASN A 181 13.77 -24.12 24.21
N ARG A 182 13.09 -25.27 24.05
CA ARG A 182 12.75 -25.92 22.77
C ARG A 182 11.28 -26.35 22.70
N ASN A 183 10.46 -25.93 23.68
CA ASN A 183 9.11 -26.43 23.90
C ASN A 183 7.99 -25.42 23.54
N PHE A 184 8.34 -24.17 23.21
CA PHE A 184 7.37 -23.16 22.78
C PHE A 184 6.93 -23.36 21.32
N PRO A 185 5.67 -23.01 20.96
CA PRO A 185 5.23 -23.03 19.57
C PRO A 185 6.09 -22.13 18.68
N ASP A 186 6.55 -22.67 17.56
CA ASP A 186 7.54 -22.05 16.67
C ASP A 186 6.86 -21.50 15.39
N GLN A 187 7.53 -20.55 14.71
CA GLN A 187 7.01 -19.87 13.53
C GLN A 187 7.21 -20.67 12.22
N TYR A 188 8.23 -21.50 12.13
CA TYR A 188 8.61 -22.23 10.91
C TYR A 188 8.14 -23.69 10.93
N GLY A 189 7.80 -24.26 12.09
CA GLY A 189 7.05 -25.52 12.13
C GLY A 189 6.85 -26.18 13.49
N VAL A 190 6.36 -27.41 13.46
CA VAL A 190 6.17 -28.25 14.64
C VAL A 190 7.13 -29.43 14.59
N ASN A 191 7.88 -29.63 15.66
CA ASN A 191 8.83 -30.72 15.85
C ASN A 191 8.50 -31.52 17.13
N LYS A 192 9.26 -32.58 17.42
CA LYS A 192 9.00 -33.48 18.56
C LYS A 192 9.08 -32.83 19.95
N PHE A 193 9.68 -31.65 20.06
CA PHE A 193 9.88 -30.94 21.33
C PHE A 193 8.77 -29.91 21.59
N ASN A 194 8.25 -29.23 20.56
CA ASN A 194 7.19 -28.22 20.72
C ASN A 194 5.77 -28.71 20.32
N ALA A 195 5.61 -29.94 19.86
CA ALA A 195 4.30 -30.54 19.57
C ALA A 195 3.37 -30.71 20.80
N LYS A 196 3.92 -30.63 22.02
CA LYS A 196 3.17 -30.66 23.28
C LYS A 196 3.90 -29.81 24.32
N GLN A 197 3.23 -28.78 24.83
CA GLN A 197 3.76 -27.94 25.90
C GLN A 197 3.80 -28.69 27.24
N GLU A 198 4.89 -28.51 27.95
CA GLU A 198 5.10 -28.93 29.34
C GLU A 198 4.43 -27.95 30.31
N PRO A 199 4.14 -28.35 31.58
CA PRO A 199 3.33 -27.51 32.46
C PRO A 199 4.00 -26.17 32.78
N GLU A 200 5.34 -26.12 32.83
CA GLU A 200 6.10 -24.87 33.01
C GLU A 200 5.89 -23.92 31.82
N THR A 201 6.05 -24.44 30.59
CA THR A 201 5.84 -23.70 29.34
C THR A 201 4.40 -23.20 29.22
N ALA A 202 3.41 -24.05 29.50
CA ALA A 202 2.00 -23.70 29.42
C ALA A 202 1.63 -22.59 30.43
N ALA A 203 2.16 -22.65 31.66
CA ALA A 203 1.96 -21.61 32.66
C ALA A 203 2.56 -20.26 32.23
N VAL A 204 3.80 -20.25 31.72
CA VAL A 204 4.46 -19.02 31.25
C VAL A 204 3.78 -18.45 30.00
N MET A 205 3.29 -19.29 29.09
CA MET A 205 2.49 -18.85 27.94
C MET A 205 1.17 -18.21 28.40
N GLN A 206 0.42 -18.85 29.30
CA GLN A 206 -0.85 -18.31 29.80
C GLN A 206 -0.65 -16.98 30.54
N TRP A 207 0.36 -16.91 31.42
CA TRP A 207 0.73 -15.69 32.13
C TRP A 207 1.10 -14.55 31.18
N SER A 208 1.94 -14.83 30.18
CA SER A 208 2.38 -13.84 29.19
C SER A 208 1.24 -13.30 28.31
N LEU A 209 0.15 -14.05 28.14
CA LEU A 209 -1.06 -13.63 27.42
C LEU A 209 -2.11 -12.96 28.33
N THR A 210 -1.91 -12.96 29.65
CA THR A 210 -2.87 -12.40 30.63
C THR A 210 -2.53 -10.96 31.04
N ILE A 211 -1.27 -10.57 30.90
CA ILE A 211 -0.73 -9.24 31.28
C ILE A 211 -0.09 -8.61 30.03
N PRO A 212 -0.33 -7.32 29.73
CA PRO A 212 0.19 -6.65 28.53
C PRO A 212 1.68 -6.31 28.66
N PHE A 213 2.53 -7.33 28.71
CA PHE A 213 3.98 -7.18 28.80
C PHE A 213 4.57 -6.49 27.57
N VAL A 214 5.39 -5.46 27.81
CA VAL A 214 5.97 -4.61 26.77
C VAL A 214 7.43 -5.01 26.49
N LEU A 215 8.20 -5.23 27.55
CA LEU A 215 9.63 -5.60 27.50
C LEU A 215 9.89 -6.76 28.46
N SER A 216 10.81 -7.64 28.06
CA SER A 216 11.14 -8.86 28.79
C SER A 216 12.61 -9.23 28.62
N ALA A 217 13.18 -9.98 29.56
CA ALA A 217 14.28 -10.86 29.22
C ALA A 217 14.25 -12.17 30.01
N ASN A 218 14.85 -13.20 29.43
CA ASN A 218 15.13 -14.48 30.08
C ASN A 218 16.64 -14.59 30.39
N LEU A 219 17.00 -15.03 31.60
CA LEU A 219 18.40 -15.07 32.08
C LEU A 219 18.95 -16.50 32.07
N HIS A 220 20.13 -16.63 31.45
CA HIS A 220 20.84 -17.87 31.14
C HIS A 220 22.29 -17.85 31.63
N GLY A 221 22.94 -19.01 31.58
CA GLY A 221 24.37 -19.13 31.81
C GLY A 221 24.96 -20.24 30.93
N GLY A 222 26.23 -20.10 30.55
CA GLY A 222 26.91 -20.91 29.54
C GLY A 222 27.87 -20.08 28.70
N SER A 223 27.48 -18.85 28.37
CA SER A 223 28.33 -17.84 27.73
C SER A 223 28.24 -16.49 28.47
N LEU A 224 28.63 -15.39 27.80
CA LEU A 224 28.47 -14.01 28.27
C LEU A 224 28.11 -13.08 27.09
N VAL A 225 26.83 -12.99 26.75
CA VAL A 225 26.32 -12.27 25.57
C VAL A 225 24.84 -11.89 25.72
N ALA A 226 24.44 -10.74 25.16
CA ALA A 226 23.03 -10.39 24.98
C ALA A 226 22.53 -10.90 23.62
N ASN A 227 21.77 -11.99 23.63
CA ASN A 227 21.19 -12.65 22.47
C ASN A 227 19.83 -12.04 22.11
N TYR A 228 19.56 -11.83 20.81
CA TYR A 228 18.33 -11.23 20.30
C TYR A 228 17.70 -11.99 19.10
N PRO A 229 16.37 -11.89 18.92
CA PRO A 229 15.62 -12.54 17.84
C PRO A 229 16.11 -12.27 16.40
N TYR A 230 15.79 -13.14 15.43
CA TYR A 230 15.21 -14.47 15.61
C TYR A 230 16.28 -15.52 16.00
N ASP A 231 15.85 -16.49 16.80
CA ASP A 231 16.65 -17.56 17.39
C ASP A 231 16.88 -18.76 16.45
N ASP A 232 16.02 -18.95 15.44
CA ASP A 232 16.04 -20.10 14.54
C ASP A 232 15.86 -19.69 13.06
N THR A 233 15.72 -20.66 12.13
CA THR A 233 15.52 -20.38 10.70
C THR A 233 14.55 -21.34 10.02
N VAL A 234 13.93 -20.89 8.92
CA VAL A 234 13.11 -21.72 8.01
C VAL A 234 13.81 -23.04 7.62
N LYS A 235 15.15 -23.05 7.53
CA LYS A 235 15.92 -24.24 7.15
C LYS A 235 15.75 -25.39 8.13
N ASP A 236 15.61 -25.11 9.43
CA ASP A 236 15.67 -26.15 10.46
C ASP A 236 14.51 -27.15 10.38
N PHE A 237 13.40 -26.75 9.73
CA PHE A 237 12.24 -27.58 9.40
C PHE A 237 12.26 -28.15 7.97
N VAL A 238 13.23 -27.79 7.12
CA VAL A 238 13.36 -28.29 5.74
C VAL A 238 14.24 -29.56 5.70
N ALA A 239 13.66 -30.67 5.25
CA ALA A 239 14.39 -31.92 5.11
C ALA A 239 15.54 -31.81 4.07
N GLY A 240 16.76 -32.15 4.49
CA GLY A 240 17.96 -32.06 3.64
C GLY A 240 18.61 -30.68 3.55
N SER A 241 18.18 -29.71 4.37
CA SER A 241 18.80 -28.39 4.46
C SER A 241 20.24 -28.43 5.00
N ASP A 242 21.05 -27.45 4.61
CA ASP A 242 22.33 -27.15 5.25
C ASP A 242 22.13 -26.41 6.59
N ARG A 243 22.52 -27.05 7.69
CA ARG A 243 22.35 -26.57 9.08
C ARG A 243 23.48 -25.66 9.58
N ARG A 244 24.28 -25.07 8.68
CA ARG A 244 25.17 -23.96 9.07
C ARG A 244 24.37 -22.75 9.52
N THR A 245 24.86 -22.10 10.57
CA THR A 245 24.22 -20.94 11.20
C THR A 245 24.09 -19.78 10.21
N GLN A 246 23.05 -18.96 10.38
CA GLN A 246 22.74 -17.86 9.49
C GLN A 246 21.95 -16.81 10.25
N GLN A 247 22.35 -15.55 10.12
CA GLN A 247 21.62 -14.43 10.70
C GLN A 247 20.17 -14.38 10.19
N ASN A 248 19.22 -14.30 11.12
CA ASN A 248 17.79 -14.16 10.84
C ASN A 248 17.25 -12.91 11.57
N PRO A 249 17.40 -11.71 10.99
CA PRO A 249 17.01 -10.46 11.64
C PRO A 249 15.48 -10.32 11.67
N THR A 250 14.93 -9.76 12.75
CA THR A 250 13.52 -9.35 12.77
C THR A 250 13.29 -8.09 11.93
N GLU A 251 12.02 -7.80 11.68
CA GLU A 251 11.54 -6.55 11.09
C GLU A 251 11.93 -5.31 11.92
N GLU A 252 12.35 -5.50 13.18
CA GLU A 252 12.75 -4.46 14.13
C GLU A 252 14.19 -4.67 14.66
N ASN A 253 15.04 -5.33 13.87
CA ASN A 253 16.40 -5.74 14.22
C ASN A 253 17.27 -4.64 14.88
N GLU A 254 17.16 -3.39 14.45
CA GLU A 254 17.94 -2.29 15.03
C GLU A 254 17.47 -1.88 16.44
N LEU A 255 16.18 -2.02 16.74
CA LEU A 255 15.64 -1.83 18.09
C LEU A 255 16.08 -2.96 19.02
N PHE A 256 16.04 -4.22 18.55
CA PHE A 256 16.57 -5.35 19.30
C PHE A 256 18.08 -5.24 19.56
N LYS A 257 18.87 -4.81 18.57
CA LYS A 257 20.30 -4.50 18.76
C LYS A 257 20.53 -3.37 19.75
N TYR A 258 19.70 -2.32 19.73
CA TYR A 258 19.76 -1.24 20.72
C TYR A 258 19.51 -1.77 22.13
N LEU A 259 18.42 -2.53 22.34
CA LEU A 259 18.08 -3.14 23.63
C LEU A 259 19.21 -4.07 24.14
N ALA A 260 19.78 -4.90 23.27
CA ALA A 260 20.90 -5.79 23.60
C ALA A 260 22.19 -5.02 23.95
N ARG A 261 22.51 -3.96 23.19
CA ARG A 261 23.63 -3.05 23.47
C ARG A 261 23.47 -2.36 24.81
N THR A 262 22.25 -1.94 25.17
CA THR A 262 21.99 -1.29 26.46
C THR A 262 22.35 -2.19 27.63
N TYR A 263 21.99 -3.48 27.60
CA TYR A 263 22.43 -4.43 28.63
C TYR A 263 23.95 -4.66 28.57
N SER A 264 24.49 -4.97 27.38
CA SER A 264 25.90 -5.34 27.19
C SER A 264 26.90 -4.23 27.58
N ASN A 265 26.58 -2.97 27.28
CA ASN A 265 27.42 -1.82 27.61
C ASN A 265 27.35 -1.46 29.11
N ALA A 266 26.18 -1.64 29.74
CA ALA A 266 26.03 -1.46 31.18
C ALA A 266 26.67 -2.62 31.99
N HIS A 267 26.77 -3.82 31.41
CA HIS A 267 27.52 -4.93 31.99
C HIS A 267 29.04 -4.68 31.90
N THR A 268 29.74 -4.84 33.02
CA THR A 268 31.17 -4.44 33.17
C THR A 268 32.16 -5.11 32.19
N THR A 269 31.78 -6.22 31.56
CA THR A 269 32.64 -7.04 30.69
C THR A 269 32.00 -7.51 29.38
N MET A 270 30.67 -7.45 29.21
CA MET A 270 29.99 -8.15 28.09
C MET A 270 30.34 -7.49 26.75
N HIS A 271 30.29 -6.16 26.70
CA HIS A 271 30.67 -5.34 25.54
C HIS A 271 32.10 -5.54 25.01
N LYS A 272 32.97 -6.25 25.73
CA LYS A 272 34.38 -6.48 25.36
C LYS A 272 34.55 -7.58 24.29
N ALA A 273 33.47 -8.28 23.92
CA ALA A 273 33.47 -9.36 22.93
C ALA A 273 34.32 -10.60 23.27
N GLU A 274 34.89 -10.66 24.48
CA GLU A 274 35.66 -11.79 25.03
C GLU A 274 34.81 -12.50 26.10
N PRO A 275 33.87 -13.40 25.74
CA PRO A 275 32.88 -13.90 26.70
C PRO A 275 33.49 -14.79 27.78
N CYS A 276 34.18 -15.85 27.38
CA CYS A 276 34.59 -16.93 28.29
C CYS A 276 35.94 -17.55 27.90
N VAL A 277 36.89 -17.57 28.84
CA VAL A 277 38.28 -18.03 28.63
C VAL A 277 38.38 -19.47 28.11
N ASP A 278 37.46 -20.33 28.54
CA ASP A 278 37.41 -21.75 28.16
C ASP A 278 36.78 -21.98 26.76
N PHE A 279 36.14 -20.97 26.16
CA PHE A 279 35.37 -21.04 24.90
C PHE A 279 35.99 -20.17 23.80
N GLN A 280 37.24 -20.46 23.42
CA GLN A 280 38.06 -19.66 22.49
C GLN A 280 37.51 -19.51 21.05
N SER A 281 36.39 -20.17 20.72
CA SER A 281 35.66 -20.02 19.45
C SER A 281 34.57 -18.94 19.49
N GLU A 282 34.20 -18.43 20.66
CA GLU A 282 33.13 -17.44 20.82
C GLU A 282 33.70 -16.01 20.81
N PHE A 283 33.18 -15.18 19.91
CA PHE A 283 33.51 -13.76 19.81
C PHE A 283 32.26 -13.00 19.36
N PHE A 284 31.74 -12.14 20.22
CA PHE A 284 30.47 -11.42 20.01
C PHE A 284 30.73 -9.92 19.97
N PRO A 285 30.87 -9.29 18.78
CA PRO A 285 31.07 -7.85 18.66
C PRO A 285 30.05 -7.07 19.49
N GLU A 286 30.51 -6.06 20.24
CA GLU A 286 29.68 -5.25 21.15
C GLU A 286 28.99 -6.07 22.27
N GLY A 287 29.35 -7.34 22.47
CA GLY A 287 28.73 -8.25 23.44
C GLY A 287 27.30 -8.66 23.10
N ILE A 288 26.91 -8.59 21.82
CA ILE A 288 25.57 -8.94 21.34
C ILE A 288 25.63 -10.02 20.25
N THR A 289 24.55 -10.81 20.09
CA THR A 289 24.39 -11.70 18.92
C THR A 289 22.94 -11.89 18.53
N ASN A 290 22.68 -12.08 17.23
CA ASN A 290 21.44 -12.68 16.78
C ASN A 290 21.50 -14.20 17.05
N GLY A 291 20.42 -14.80 17.54
CA GLY A 291 20.41 -16.22 17.94
C GLY A 291 20.73 -17.16 16.78
N ALA A 292 19.98 -17.07 15.68
CA ALA A 292 20.21 -17.91 14.50
C ALA A 292 21.62 -17.78 13.88
N ALA A 293 22.30 -16.64 14.10
CA ALA A 293 23.70 -16.44 13.71
C ALA A 293 24.70 -17.20 14.62
N TRP A 294 24.42 -17.26 15.93
CA TRP A 294 25.25 -17.97 16.92
C TRP A 294 25.00 -19.48 16.86
N TYR A 295 23.75 -19.94 17.05
CA TYR A 295 23.28 -21.29 16.79
C TYR A 295 21.74 -21.35 16.77
N SER A 296 21.15 -22.21 15.94
CA SER A 296 19.68 -22.27 15.78
C SER A 296 18.95 -22.88 17.00
N VAL A 297 17.87 -22.21 17.43
CA VAL A 297 17.08 -22.50 18.64
C VAL A 297 15.57 -22.59 18.32
N THR A 298 15.16 -23.61 17.56
CA THR A 298 13.75 -23.87 17.25
C THR A 298 12.90 -24.02 18.54
N GLY A 299 11.78 -23.33 18.63
CA GLY A 299 10.83 -23.42 19.77
C GLY A 299 11.32 -22.73 21.04
N GLY A 300 12.12 -21.68 20.91
CA GLY A 300 12.57 -20.84 22.02
C GLY A 300 11.48 -19.92 22.59
N MET A 301 11.62 -19.52 23.85
CA MET A 301 10.68 -18.62 24.55
C MET A 301 10.74 -17.19 24.00
N GLN A 302 11.95 -16.72 23.69
CA GLN A 302 12.26 -15.37 23.23
C GLN A 302 11.46 -14.97 21.98
N ASP A 303 11.51 -15.81 20.94
CA ASP A 303 10.82 -15.57 19.68
C ASP A 303 9.30 -15.75 19.82
N TRP A 304 8.85 -16.68 20.66
CA TRP A 304 7.42 -16.81 20.98
C TRP A 304 6.88 -15.58 21.72
N ALA A 305 7.67 -14.98 22.63
CA ALA A 305 7.29 -13.76 23.33
C ALA A 305 7.08 -12.59 22.35
N TYR A 306 8.00 -12.40 21.39
CA TYR A 306 7.85 -11.36 20.35
C TYR A 306 6.71 -11.65 19.37
N LEU A 307 6.51 -12.91 18.95
CA LEU A 307 5.54 -13.26 17.91
C LEU A 307 4.12 -13.54 18.42
N ARG A 308 3.94 -13.84 19.71
CA ARG A 308 2.65 -14.22 20.31
C ARG A 308 2.38 -13.60 21.67
N GLY A 309 3.42 -13.38 22.49
CA GLY A 309 3.30 -12.72 23.79
C GLY A 309 3.20 -11.19 23.74
N GLY A 310 3.52 -10.57 22.59
CA GLY A 310 3.51 -9.10 22.40
C GLY A 310 4.70 -8.36 23.02
N ALA A 311 5.48 -9.02 23.88
CA ALA A 311 6.64 -8.45 24.55
C ALA A 311 7.91 -8.61 23.72
N MET A 312 8.72 -7.57 23.61
CA MET A 312 10.08 -7.70 23.08
C MET A 312 10.95 -8.40 24.13
N GLU A 313 11.48 -9.59 23.81
CA GLU A 313 12.27 -10.39 24.73
C GLU A 313 13.71 -10.58 24.25
N LEU A 314 14.67 -10.51 25.18
CA LEU A 314 16.06 -10.91 24.97
C LEU A 314 16.42 -12.16 25.78
N THR A 315 17.40 -12.90 25.29
CA THR A 315 18.06 -13.99 26.02
C THR A 315 19.40 -13.49 26.54
N LEU A 316 19.57 -13.42 27.87
CA LEU A 316 20.75 -12.82 28.52
C LEU A 316 21.63 -13.91 29.13
N GLU A 317 22.70 -14.27 28.44
CA GLU A 317 23.76 -15.14 28.98
C GLU A 317 24.64 -14.30 29.92
N VAL A 318 24.45 -14.45 31.24
CA VAL A 318 25.08 -13.60 32.27
C VAL A 318 26.30 -14.23 32.95
N SER A 319 26.64 -15.48 32.62
CA SER A 319 27.74 -16.20 33.30
C SER A 319 28.23 -17.45 32.54
N CYS A 320 29.53 -17.51 32.25
CA CYS A 320 30.18 -18.69 31.64
C CYS A 320 30.01 -19.99 32.46
N LYS A 321 30.08 -19.89 33.79
CA LYS A 321 29.82 -21.02 34.69
C LYS A 321 28.30 -21.11 34.90
N LYS A 322 27.67 -22.18 34.44
CA LYS A 322 26.23 -22.41 34.63
C LYS A 322 25.85 -22.44 36.12
N PHE A 323 26.63 -23.15 36.93
CA PHE A 323 26.51 -23.21 38.39
C PHE A 323 27.88 -22.86 39.03
N PRO A 324 28.18 -21.57 39.28
CA PRO A 324 29.38 -21.15 40.00
C PRO A 324 29.21 -21.37 41.51
N PRO A 325 30.29 -21.51 42.29
CA PRO A 325 30.19 -21.56 43.75
C PRO A 325 29.71 -20.23 44.34
N SER A 326 28.96 -20.30 45.44
CA SER A 326 28.30 -19.15 46.10
C SER A 326 29.19 -17.93 46.34
N GLY A 327 30.47 -18.13 46.68
CA GLY A 327 31.45 -17.05 46.89
C GLY A 327 31.75 -16.19 45.65
N GLU A 328 31.28 -16.56 44.46
CA GLU A 328 31.36 -15.74 43.25
C GLU A 328 30.10 -14.88 43.01
N LEU A 329 28.98 -15.14 43.70
CA LEU A 329 27.68 -14.48 43.45
C LEU A 329 27.71 -12.96 43.66
N GLN A 330 28.45 -12.48 44.67
CA GLN A 330 28.64 -11.05 44.90
C GLN A 330 29.27 -10.37 43.66
N ALA A 331 30.25 -11.01 43.03
CA ALA A 331 30.88 -10.48 41.83
C ALA A 331 29.91 -10.48 40.63
N PHE A 332 29.08 -11.51 40.46
CA PHE A 332 28.04 -11.50 39.42
C PHE A 332 27.00 -10.39 39.63
N TRP A 333 26.60 -10.13 40.88
CA TRP A 333 25.74 -9.00 41.23
C TRP A 333 26.37 -7.65 40.90
N GLU A 334 27.62 -7.39 41.33
CA GLU A 334 28.33 -6.15 41.00
C GLU A 334 28.49 -5.93 39.48
N GLN A 335 28.61 -7.01 38.69
CA GLN A 335 28.74 -6.94 37.24
C GLN A 335 27.41 -6.69 36.51
N ASN A 336 26.29 -7.18 37.05
CA ASN A 336 24.97 -7.17 36.39
C ASN A 336 23.99 -6.11 36.92
N ARG A 337 24.11 -5.63 38.17
CA ARG A 337 23.14 -4.71 38.81
C ARG A 337 22.76 -3.52 37.92
N GLU A 338 23.76 -2.84 37.35
CA GLU A 338 23.54 -1.67 36.51
C GLU A 338 22.86 -2.02 35.17
N ALA A 339 23.21 -3.17 34.58
CA ALA A 339 22.60 -3.66 33.35
C ALA A 339 21.13 -4.05 33.55
N LEU A 340 20.80 -4.71 34.66
CA LEU A 340 19.44 -5.05 35.04
C LEU A 340 18.55 -3.80 35.17
N LEU A 341 19.02 -2.79 35.91
CA LEU A 341 18.28 -1.53 36.10
C LEU A 341 18.14 -0.75 34.79
N THR A 342 19.23 -0.56 34.05
CA THR A 342 19.23 0.21 32.79
C THR A 342 18.36 -0.43 31.72
N TYR A 343 18.22 -1.76 31.73
CA TYR A 343 17.35 -2.48 30.80
C TYR A 343 15.87 -2.35 31.16
N ILE A 344 15.49 -2.40 32.44
CA ILE A 344 14.12 -2.11 32.89
C ILE A 344 13.69 -0.71 32.45
N GLU A 345 14.59 0.28 32.52
CA GLU A 345 14.32 1.66 32.08
C GLU A 345 13.97 1.77 30.58
N GLN A 346 14.34 0.79 29.74
CA GLN A 346 14.01 0.81 28.31
C GLN A 346 12.54 0.54 28.00
N VAL A 347 11.73 0.09 28.98
CA VAL A 347 10.28 -0.12 28.78
C VAL A 347 9.53 1.20 28.51
N HIS A 348 10.17 2.35 28.75
CA HIS A 348 9.61 3.69 28.59
C HIS A 348 9.87 4.34 27.23
N ILE A 349 10.62 3.69 26.32
CA ILE A 349 10.98 4.28 25.03
C ILE A 349 9.90 4.11 23.96
N GLY A 350 10.00 4.90 22.89
CA GLY A 350 9.10 4.88 21.74
C GLY A 350 7.81 5.67 21.96
N LEU A 351 6.69 5.00 21.72
CA LEU A 351 5.36 5.57 21.61
C LEU A 351 4.39 4.88 22.56
N HIS A 352 3.65 5.65 23.36
CA HIS A 352 2.63 5.11 24.27
C HIS A 352 1.41 6.03 24.37
N GLY A 353 0.30 5.57 24.94
CA GLY A 353 -0.88 6.42 25.16
C GLY A 353 -2.17 5.62 25.18
N PHE A 354 -3.31 6.27 24.90
CA PHE A 354 -4.64 5.65 24.95
C PHE A 354 -5.38 5.68 23.62
N ILE A 355 -5.92 4.53 23.20
CA ILE A 355 -6.85 4.38 22.08
C ILE A 355 -8.28 4.41 22.63
N ARG A 356 -9.04 5.42 22.21
CA ARG A 356 -10.42 5.64 22.64
C ARG A 356 -11.34 5.79 21.44
N SER A 357 -12.61 5.49 21.63
CA SER A 357 -13.67 5.84 20.69
C SER A 357 -13.89 7.36 20.68
N THR A 358 -14.48 7.90 19.61
CA THR A 358 -14.92 9.31 19.53
C THR A 358 -15.94 9.72 20.61
N ILE A 359 -16.53 8.75 21.34
CA ILE A 359 -17.41 8.96 22.49
C ILE A 359 -16.70 8.73 23.86
N GLY A 360 -15.36 8.60 23.87
CA GLY A 360 -14.51 8.59 25.07
C GLY A 360 -14.27 7.22 25.72
N HIS A 361 -15.08 6.21 25.41
CA HIS A 361 -14.85 4.84 25.91
C HIS A 361 -13.54 4.26 25.35
N PRO A 362 -12.77 3.50 26.15
CA PRO A 362 -11.55 2.83 25.68
C PRO A 362 -11.86 1.76 24.62
N VAL A 363 -10.87 1.48 23.77
CA VAL A 363 -10.97 0.41 22.75
C VAL A 363 -9.88 -0.64 23.04
N PRO A 364 -10.19 -1.72 23.75
CA PRO A 364 -9.26 -2.82 24.01
C PRO A 364 -9.09 -3.72 22.78
N GLY A 365 -7.91 -4.32 22.60
CA GLY A 365 -7.61 -5.18 21.46
C GLY A 365 -7.58 -4.46 20.10
N ALA A 366 -7.38 -3.14 20.10
CA ALA A 366 -7.02 -2.41 18.89
C ALA A 366 -5.57 -2.78 18.53
N ARG A 367 -5.32 -3.06 17.25
CA ARG A 367 -4.00 -3.50 16.76
C ARG A 367 -3.24 -2.31 16.20
N ILE A 368 -2.00 -2.12 16.64
CA ILE A 368 -1.13 -1.00 16.29
C ILE A 368 0.02 -1.53 15.43
N TYR A 369 0.05 -1.11 14.17
CA TYR A 369 1.12 -1.39 13.21
C TYR A 369 2.00 -0.16 13.00
N VAL A 370 3.29 -0.39 12.78
CA VAL A 370 4.28 0.65 12.51
C VAL A 370 4.79 0.48 11.08
N ASN A 371 4.72 1.51 10.25
CA ASN A 371 5.19 1.49 8.85
C ASN A 371 4.64 0.33 7.99
N ARG A 372 3.48 -0.24 8.37
CA ARG A 372 2.87 -1.46 7.79
C ARG A 372 3.72 -2.74 7.92
N ILE A 373 4.64 -2.78 8.89
CA ILE A 373 5.28 -4.02 9.37
C ILE A 373 4.19 -4.96 9.94
N MET A 374 4.34 -6.28 9.77
CA MET A 374 3.30 -7.26 10.14
C MET A 374 3.27 -7.62 11.63
N HIS A 375 4.32 -7.37 12.39
CA HIS A 375 4.27 -7.45 13.85
C HIS A 375 3.37 -6.33 14.41
N GLU A 376 2.50 -6.68 15.35
CA GLU A 376 1.51 -5.79 15.95
C GLU A 376 1.67 -5.68 17.47
N ALA A 377 1.59 -4.46 18.00
CA ALA A 377 1.20 -4.28 19.40
C ALA A 377 -0.33 -4.27 19.51
N GLN A 378 -0.87 -4.57 20.69
CA GLN A 378 -2.30 -4.50 20.98
C GLN A 378 -2.59 -3.63 22.20
N SER A 379 -3.72 -2.93 22.19
CA SER A 379 -4.16 -2.16 23.36
C SER A 379 -4.71 -3.05 24.47
N ALA A 380 -4.33 -2.71 25.70
CA ALA A 380 -4.80 -3.31 26.93
C ALA A 380 -6.28 -2.96 27.21
N LYS A 381 -6.79 -3.50 28.31
CA LYS A 381 -8.21 -3.45 28.71
C LYS A 381 -8.78 -2.03 28.78
N ASP A 382 -7.98 -1.06 29.21
CA ASP A 382 -8.38 0.34 29.42
C ASP A 382 -7.99 1.24 28.22
N GLY A 383 -7.71 0.61 27.08
CA GLY A 383 -7.43 1.22 25.78
C GLY A 383 -5.99 1.70 25.61
N ASP A 384 -5.20 1.61 26.66
CA ASP A 384 -3.79 1.96 26.70
C ASP A 384 -2.90 0.99 25.91
N TYR A 385 -1.79 1.50 25.38
CA TYR A 385 -0.84 0.75 24.57
C TYR A 385 0.58 1.32 24.73
N TRP A 386 1.57 0.47 24.43
CA TRP A 386 2.98 0.83 24.34
C TRP A 386 3.56 0.22 23.06
N ARG A 387 4.52 0.93 22.47
CA ARG A 387 5.19 0.55 21.24
C ARG A 387 6.63 1.07 21.30
N LEU A 388 7.54 0.21 21.75
CA LEU A 388 8.97 0.53 21.80
C LEU A 388 9.44 0.86 20.38
N LEU A 389 10.12 2.00 20.24
CA LEU A 389 10.63 2.54 18.98
C LEU A 389 11.89 3.36 19.27
N LEU A 390 12.78 3.45 18.28
CA LEU A 390 13.91 4.38 18.31
C LEU A 390 13.45 5.79 17.89
N PRO A 391 14.26 6.84 18.10
CA PRO A 391 13.97 8.17 17.57
C PRO A 391 13.88 8.15 16.04
N GLY A 392 12.83 8.75 15.47
CA GLY A 392 12.54 8.69 14.03
C GLY A 392 11.09 9.03 13.69
N ARG A 393 10.72 8.99 12.39
CA ARG A 393 9.34 9.18 11.93
C ARG A 393 8.70 7.86 11.52
N TYR A 394 7.43 7.71 11.91
CA TYR A 394 6.70 6.46 11.78
C TYR A 394 5.26 6.71 11.35
N ASN A 395 4.79 5.97 10.34
CA ASN A 395 3.38 5.90 9.98
C ASN A 395 2.69 4.85 10.86
N ILE A 396 1.98 5.31 11.88
CA ILE A 396 1.24 4.48 12.81
C ILE A 396 -0.13 4.17 12.21
N THR A 397 -0.47 2.89 12.07
CA THR A 397 -1.77 2.42 11.57
C THR A 397 -2.50 1.68 12.68
N ILE A 398 -3.75 2.03 12.95
CA ILE A 398 -4.53 1.41 14.03
C ILE A 398 -5.82 0.80 13.47
N GLU A 399 -6.00 -0.51 13.69
CA GLU A 399 -7.18 -1.28 13.27
C GLU A 399 -7.90 -1.89 14.48
N ALA A 400 -9.17 -1.54 14.70
CA ALA A 400 -10.03 -2.16 15.72
C ALA A 400 -11.37 -2.61 15.13
N LYS A 401 -11.92 -3.72 15.63
CA LYS A 401 -13.14 -4.33 15.08
C LYS A 401 -14.37 -3.43 15.27
N GLY A 402 -14.99 -2.99 14.17
CA GLY A 402 -16.14 -2.08 14.19
C GLY A 402 -15.76 -0.59 14.31
N PHE A 403 -14.50 -0.26 14.06
CA PHE A 403 -13.98 1.10 14.00
C PHE A 403 -13.27 1.34 12.66
N GLU A 404 -13.25 2.58 12.19
CA GLU A 404 -12.54 2.96 10.98
C GLU A 404 -11.03 2.95 11.23
N THR A 405 -10.26 2.35 10.31
CA THR A 405 -8.79 2.34 10.36
C THR A 405 -8.25 3.75 10.23
N ILE A 406 -7.42 4.19 11.18
CA ILE A 406 -6.67 5.45 11.09
C ILE A 406 -5.21 5.19 10.72
N ILE A 407 -4.60 6.15 10.01
CA ILE A 407 -3.17 6.20 9.71
C ILE A 407 -2.70 7.62 10.05
N GLU A 408 -1.67 7.75 10.88
CA GLU A 408 -1.09 9.04 11.26
C GLU A 408 0.45 8.98 11.32
N GLU A 409 1.13 10.01 10.82
CA GLU A 409 2.58 10.17 10.98
C GLU A 409 2.89 10.68 12.39
N VAL A 410 3.80 10.00 13.10
CA VAL A 410 4.27 10.37 14.43
C VAL A 410 5.80 10.43 14.45
N GLU A 411 6.35 11.51 14.99
CA GLU A 411 7.80 11.66 15.22
C GLU A 411 8.14 11.28 16.67
N VAL A 412 8.97 10.25 16.84
CA VAL A 412 9.56 9.87 18.13
C VAL A 412 10.80 10.74 18.37
N PRO A 413 10.80 11.61 19.40
CA PRO A 413 11.87 12.57 19.65
C PRO A 413 13.18 11.94 20.17
N LEU A 414 14.29 12.69 20.11
CA LEU A 414 15.62 12.24 20.53
C LEU A 414 15.77 11.93 22.03
N ASN A 415 14.86 12.41 22.89
CA ASN A 415 14.77 11.99 24.30
C ASN A 415 14.08 10.62 24.46
N GLY A 416 13.72 9.97 23.36
CA GLY A 416 13.37 8.55 23.30
C GLY A 416 11.92 8.20 23.62
N THR A 417 11.04 9.14 23.97
CA THR A 417 9.65 8.80 24.35
C THR A 417 8.63 9.89 23.99
N ILE A 418 7.44 9.48 23.55
CA ILE A 418 6.30 10.36 23.24
C ILE A 418 4.96 9.71 23.62
N ARG A 419 4.11 10.47 24.32
CA ARG A 419 2.71 10.11 24.52
C ARG A 419 1.83 10.61 23.37
N LYS A 420 1.02 9.71 22.81
CA LYS A 420 0.02 9.99 21.77
C LYS A 420 -1.28 9.24 22.10
N ASP A 421 -2.35 9.98 22.34
CA ASP A 421 -3.69 9.39 22.47
C ASP A 421 -4.39 9.44 21.09
N PHE A 422 -5.12 8.38 20.74
CA PHE A 422 -5.76 8.18 19.44
C PHE A 422 -7.28 8.05 19.58
N LEU A 423 -8.02 8.63 18.62
CA LEU A 423 -9.49 8.60 18.58
C LEU A 423 -10.00 7.83 17.36
N LEU A 424 -10.64 6.68 17.61
CA LEU A 424 -11.25 5.84 16.59
C LEU A 424 -12.74 6.16 16.43
N MET A 425 -13.17 6.42 15.20
CA MET A 425 -14.59 6.54 14.87
C MET A 425 -15.19 5.15 14.65
N ARG A 426 -16.45 4.95 15.06
CA ARG A 426 -17.17 3.71 14.74
C ARG A 426 -17.38 3.60 13.24
N ASP A 427 -17.06 2.43 12.68
CA ASP A 427 -17.41 2.07 11.31
C ASP A 427 -18.89 1.65 11.29
N ASP A 428 -19.78 2.65 11.33
CA ASP A 428 -21.19 2.48 11.01
C ASP A 428 -21.69 3.64 10.14
N PRO A 429 -22.73 3.42 9.31
CA PRO A 429 -23.09 4.38 8.27
C PRO A 429 -23.61 5.72 8.84
N GLN A 430 -24.10 5.74 10.07
CA GLN A 430 -24.63 6.95 10.72
C GLN A 430 -23.50 7.83 11.27
N HIS A 431 -22.48 7.25 11.90
CA HIS A 431 -21.30 8.01 12.33
C HIS A 431 -20.51 8.53 11.12
N TRP A 432 -20.29 7.69 10.10
CA TRP A 432 -19.65 8.10 8.85
C TRP A 432 -20.39 9.27 8.17
N SER A 433 -21.73 9.19 8.06
CA SER A 433 -22.53 10.29 7.48
C SER A 433 -22.47 11.56 8.34
N SER A 434 -22.36 11.44 9.67
CA SER A 434 -22.14 12.61 10.53
C SER A 434 -20.76 13.25 10.39
N ALA A 435 -19.75 12.53 9.91
CA ALA A 435 -18.40 13.03 9.79
C ALA A 435 -18.07 13.53 8.38
N TYR A 436 -18.65 12.91 7.35
CA TYR A 436 -18.23 13.08 5.96
C TYR A 436 -19.36 13.39 4.98
N ASP A 437 -20.62 13.14 5.34
CA ASP A 437 -21.79 13.35 4.47
C ASP A 437 -22.90 14.17 5.16
N TYR A 438 -22.48 15.15 5.95
CA TYR A 438 -23.32 16.22 6.47
C TYR A 438 -24.61 15.81 7.20
N ARG A 439 -24.62 14.60 7.80
CA ARG A 439 -25.78 13.95 8.44
C ARG A 439 -26.95 13.67 7.49
N ILE A 440 -26.68 13.45 6.20
CA ILE A 440 -27.67 12.93 5.25
C ILE A 440 -27.82 11.43 5.52
N ILE A 441 -28.90 11.02 6.18
CA ILE A 441 -29.14 9.61 6.55
C ILE A 441 -29.75 8.81 5.39
N GLU A 442 -30.35 9.52 4.44
CA GLU A 442 -30.97 9.03 3.22
C GLU A 442 -29.95 8.32 2.31
N ASN A 443 -28.71 8.82 2.32
CA ASN A 443 -27.58 8.29 1.54
C ASN A 443 -26.98 7.00 2.13
N VAL A 444 -27.36 6.57 3.34
CA VAL A 444 -26.61 5.55 4.11
C VAL A 444 -27.41 4.56 4.96
N VAL A 445 -28.59 4.90 5.51
CA VAL A 445 -29.32 4.01 6.46
C VAL A 445 -30.42 3.17 5.79
N LYS A 446 -30.97 3.63 4.67
CA LYS A 446 -32.06 2.97 3.92
C LYS A 446 -31.89 3.09 2.41
N THR A 447 -30.66 2.92 1.93
CA THR A 447 -30.35 3.02 0.50
C THR A 447 -31.09 1.96 -0.30
N ARG A 448 -31.63 2.36 -1.45
CA ARG A 448 -32.35 1.52 -2.41
C ARG A 448 -32.24 2.15 -3.79
N TYR A 449 -32.58 1.40 -4.82
CA TYR A 449 -32.84 1.98 -6.14
C TYR A 449 -34.17 2.75 -6.13
N HIS A 450 -34.16 3.96 -6.68
CA HIS A 450 -35.36 4.80 -6.82
C HIS A 450 -35.99 4.59 -8.19
N SER A 451 -37.32 4.59 -8.30
CA SER A 451 -37.98 4.65 -9.60
C SER A 451 -37.81 6.03 -10.25
N ASP A 452 -38.00 6.12 -11.56
CA ASP A 452 -37.78 7.33 -12.34
C ASP A 452 -38.69 8.50 -11.87
N ALA A 453 -39.90 8.17 -11.41
CA ALA A 453 -40.80 9.11 -10.75
C ALA A 453 -40.28 9.59 -9.37
N GLU A 454 -39.59 8.73 -8.62
CA GLU A 454 -39.06 9.06 -7.29
C GLU A 454 -37.78 9.91 -7.37
N ILE A 455 -36.91 9.68 -8.36
CA ILE A 455 -35.74 10.56 -8.58
C ILE A 455 -36.21 11.97 -8.93
N ASN A 456 -37.28 12.10 -9.73
CA ASN A 456 -37.90 13.38 -10.06
C ASN A 456 -38.56 14.06 -8.86
N ASP A 457 -39.32 13.33 -8.05
CA ASP A 457 -39.90 13.82 -6.79
C ASP A 457 -38.81 14.30 -5.81
N GLU A 458 -37.68 13.58 -5.70
CA GLU A 458 -36.52 14.02 -4.91
C GLU A 458 -35.82 15.26 -5.49
N PHE A 459 -35.66 15.36 -6.81
CA PHE A 459 -35.10 16.56 -7.46
C PHE A 459 -35.99 17.79 -7.28
N GLN A 460 -37.32 17.63 -7.39
CA GLN A 460 -38.29 18.71 -7.12
C GLN A 460 -38.25 19.15 -5.64
N LYS A 461 -38.06 18.22 -4.69
CA LYS A 461 -37.84 18.58 -3.27
C LYS A 461 -36.53 19.34 -3.06
N LEU A 462 -35.45 18.95 -3.75
CA LEU A 462 -34.15 19.62 -3.67
C LEU A 462 -34.22 21.06 -4.21
N GLU A 463 -34.88 21.28 -5.34
CA GLU A 463 -35.20 22.62 -5.85
C GLU A 463 -36.06 23.41 -4.85
N ALA A 464 -37.25 22.90 -4.50
CA ALA A 464 -38.21 23.63 -3.66
C ALA A 464 -37.63 24.02 -2.28
N ALA A 465 -36.76 23.20 -1.70
CA ALA A 465 -36.09 23.49 -0.43
C ALA A 465 -34.87 24.43 -0.55
N ASN A 466 -34.35 24.68 -1.76
CA ASN A 466 -33.09 25.39 -2.00
C ASN A 466 -33.09 26.31 -3.24
N PHE A 467 -34.26 26.80 -3.68
CA PHE A 467 -34.55 27.58 -4.89
C PHE A 467 -33.64 28.81 -5.20
N LYS A 468 -32.78 29.22 -4.27
CA LYS A 468 -31.76 30.26 -4.50
C LYS A 468 -30.53 29.74 -5.23
N ILE A 469 -30.27 28.44 -5.11
CA ILE A 469 -29.04 27.78 -5.57
C ILE A 469 -29.28 26.49 -6.37
N ALA A 470 -30.52 26.02 -6.47
CA ALA A 470 -30.91 24.85 -7.25
C ALA A 470 -32.14 25.18 -8.11
N SER A 471 -32.15 24.71 -9.36
CA SER A 471 -33.32 24.75 -10.25
C SER A 471 -33.36 23.51 -11.16
N LEU A 472 -34.56 23.03 -11.50
CA LEU A 472 -34.78 21.79 -12.24
C LEU A 472 -35.35 22.08 -13.64
N ASP A 473 -34.58 21.74 -14.68
CA ASP A 473 -35.06 21.75 -16.07
C ASP A 473 -35.63 20.36 -16.40
N ALA A 474 -36.96 20.26 -16.55
CA ALA A 474 -37.68 18.98 -16.69
C ALA A 474 -38.97 19.13 -17.53
N GLY A 475 -38.83 19.45 -18.81
CA GLY A 475 -39.91 19.44 -19.80
C GLY A 475 -40.18 20.79 -20.50
N ASP A 476 -39.44 21.84 -20.17
CA ASP A 476 -39.60 23.18 -20.78
C ASP A 476 -39.01 23.26 -22.21
N ASN A 477 -38.13 22.33 -22.58
CA ASN A 477 -37.47 22.25 -23.88
C ASN A 477 -37.21 20.80 -24.35
N GLU A 478 -36.94 20.60 -25.64
CA GLU A 478 -36.76 19.27 -26.28
C GLU A 478 -35.71 18.38 -25.58
N VAL A 479 -34.64 18.96 -25.04
CA VAL A 479 -33.58 18.22 -24.32
C VAL A 479 -34.08 17.80 -22.94
N SER A 480 -34.65 18.74 -22.19
CA SER A 480 -35.23 18.49 -20.85
C SER A 480 -36.40 17.49 -20.85
N MET A 481 -37.07 17.29 -21.99
CA MET A 481 -38.07 16.24 -22.17
C MET A 481 -37.47 14.82 -22.19
N GLN A 482 -36.15 14.68 -22.30
CA GLN A 482 -35.42 13.40 -22.26
C GLN A 482 -34.43 13.34 -21.08
N PHE A 483 -33.75 14.45 -20.77
CA PHE A 483 -32.70 14.54 -19.76
C PHE A 483 -33.05 15.61 -18.70
N HIS A 484 -33.79 15.18 -17.67
CA HIS A 484 -34.15 16.04 -16.56
C HIS A 484 -32.87 16.46 -15.80
N THR A 485 -32.65 17.77 -15.65
CA THR A 485 -31.36 18.33 -15.21
C THR A 485 -31.54 19.23 -14.00
N LEU A 486 -31.00 18.81 -12.84
CA LEU A 486 -30.93 19.68 -11.66
C LEU A 486 -29.66 20.54 -11.74
N LYS A 487 -29.82 21.82 -12.07
CA LYS A 487 -28.76 22.82 -12.12
C LYS A 487 -28.53 23.39 -10.72
N VAL A 488 -27.28 23.39 -10.25
CA VAL A 488 -26.88 23.91 -8.94
C VAL A 488 -25.76 24.93 -9.09
N THR A 489 -26.01 26.18 -8.67
CA THR A 489 -25.06 27.30 -8.77
C THR A 489 -25.50 28.46 -7.87
N ALA A 490 -24.58 29.35 -7.46
CA ALA A 490 -24.95 30.57 -6.72
C ALA A 490 -25.65 31.59 -7.62
N ASP A 491 -26.57 32.37 -7.04
CA ASP A 491 -27.29 33.48 -7.69
C ASP A 491 -27.96 33.09 -9.03
N ILE A 492 -28.81 32.05 -9.02
CA ILE A 492 -29.57 31.59 -10.19
C ILE A 492 -30.29 32.75 -10.90
N GLY A 493 -30.18 32.77 -12.23
CA GLY A 493 -30.68 33.86 -13.09
C GLY A 493 -29.66 34.99 -13.32
N SER A 494 -28.49 34.97 -12.68
CA SER A 494 -27.37 35.87 -12.99
C SER A 494 -26.57 35.39 -14.21
N PRO A 495 -25.87 36.27 -14.96
CA PRO A 495 -25.09 35.87 -16.13
C PRO A 495 -23.97 34.87 -15.80
N GLU A 496 -24.02 33.70 -16.44
CA GLU A 496 -23.16 32.55 -16.08
C GLU A 496 -21.79 32.55 -16.77
N GLU A 497 -21.51 33.48 -17.70
CA GLU A 497 -20.26 33.58 -18.51
C GLU A 497 -18.92 33.61 -17.75
N LYS A 498 -18.90 33.63 -16.41
CA LYS A 498 -17.67 33.54 -15.60
C LYS A 498 -17.51 32.23 -14.82
N LYS A 499 -18.52 31.37 -14.86
CA LYS A 499 -18.58 30.09 -14.18
C LYS A 499 -18.16 28.96 -15.13
N LEU A 500 -17.66 27.85 -14.59
CA LEU A 500 -17.45 26.62 -15.35
C LEU A 500 -18.75 25.80 -15.40
N HIS A 501 -19.14 25.30 -16.57
CA HIS A 501 -20.27 24.37 -16.70
C HIS A 501 -19.76 22.94 -16.52
N VAL A 502 -20.19 22.27 -15.44
CA VAL A 502 -19.72 20.92 -15.07
C VAL A 502 -20.87 19.93 -15.14
N LEU A 503 -20.74 18.90 -15.98
CA LEU A 503 -21.74 17.84 -16.13
C LEU A 503 -21.48 16.71 -15.14
N VAL A 504 -22.50 16.34 -14.36
CA VAL A 504 -22.50 15.20 -13.43
C VAL A 504 -23.57 14.21 -13.90
N LEU A 505 -23.16 13.30 -14.79
CA LEU A 505 -24.02 12.33 -15.46
C LEU A 505 -24.05 11.00 -14.69
N SER A 506 -25.17 10.29 -14.76
CA SER A 506 -25.18 8.87 -14.39
C SER A 506 -24.48 8.01 -15.45
N SER A 507 -24.42 6.70 -15.22
CA SER A 507 -23.93 5.74 -16.21
C SER A 507 -24.64 5.90 -17.56
N LEU A 508 -23.85 5.99 -18.65
CA LEU A 508 -24.34 5.89 -20.03
C LEU A 508 -24.90 4.50 -20.39
N PHE A 509 -24.72 3.51 -19.51
CA PHE A 509 -25.29 2.18 -19.61
C PHE A 509 -26.53 2.10 -18.71
N ASP A 510 -27.71 2.01 -19.31
CA ASP A 510 -29.02 2.03 -18.63
C ASP A 510 -29.20 0.83 -17.68
N SER A 511 -28.50 -0.26 -17.97
CA SER A 511 -28.40 -1.45 -17.12
C SER A 511 -27.58 -1.27 -15.84
N ALA A 512 -26.91 -0.13 -15.63
CA ALA A 512 -26.09 0.17 -14.45
C ALA A 512 -26.69 1.31 -13.58
N PRO A 513 -27.88 1.12 -12.98
CA PRO A 513 -28.61 2.17 -12.28
C PRO A 513 -27.93 2.66 -10.99
N ILE A 514 -26.83 2.04 -10.53
CA ILE A 514 -26.00 2.58 -9.45
C ILE A 514 -25.53 4.01 -9.73
N GLY A 515 -25.25 4.36 -11.00
CA GLY A 515 -24.74 5.68 -11.37
C GLY A 515 -25.67 6.83 -11.01
N ARG A 516 -26.98 6.69 -11.24
CA ARG A 516 -28.00 7.73 -10.94
C ARG A 516 -28.29 7.85 -9.44
N GLU A 517 -28.12 6.78 -8.66
CA GLU A 517 -28.15 6.88 -7.18
C GLU A 517 -26.97 7.70 -6.67
N MET A 518 -25.78 7.57 -7.28
CA MET A 518 -24.62 8.42 -6.96
C MET A 518 -24.83 9.88 -7.36
N VAL A 519 -25.46 10.16 -8.51
CA VAL A 519 -25.85 11.54 -8.92
C VAL A 519 -26.78 12.15 -7.86
N LEU A 520 -27.81 11.43 -7.42
CA LEU A 520 -28.76 11.89 -6.40
C LEU A 520 -28.09 12.12 -5.04
N ASN A 521 -27.25 11.19 -4.59
CA ASN A 521 -26.52 11.33 -3.33
C ASN A 521 -25.53 12.51 -3.35
N LEU A 522 -24.85 12.75 -4.48
CA LEU A 522 -23.91 13.86 -4.66
C LEU A 522 -24.63 15.22 -4.76
N ALA A 523 -25.79 15.28 -5.42
CA ALA A 523 -26.64 16.48 -5.41
C ALA A 523 -27.07 16.84 -3.97
N ARG A 524 -27.53 15.85 -3.18
CA ARG A 524 -27.84 16.03 -1.76
C ARG A 524 -26.62 16.53 -0.96
N HIS A 525 -25.46 15.89 -1.14
CA HIS A 525 -24.21 16.22 -0.47
C HIS A 525 -23.79 17.69 -0.70
N VAL A 526 -23.66 18.09 -1.97
CA VAL A 526 -23.18 19.42 -2.36
C VAL A 526 -24.11 20.52 -1.87
N ILE A 527 -25.43 20.36 -2.05
CA ILE A 527 -26.44 21.33 -1.57
C ILE A 527 -26.43 21.43 -0.04
N LYS A 528 -26.28 20.30 0.68
CA LYS A 528 -26.31 20.25 2.15
C LYS A 528 -25.05 20.84 2.79
N GLY A 529 -23.87 20.64 2.19
CA GLY A 529 -22.61 21.20 2.66
C GLY A 529 -22.52 22.71 2.45
N TYR A 530 -22.90 23.20 1.27
CA TYR A 530 -23.04 24.65 1.03
C TYR A 530 -23.99 25.30 2.05
N LYS A 531 -25.12 24.66 2.34
CA LYS A 531 -26.10 25.14 3.33
C LYS A 531 -25.60 25.13 4.79
N GLN A 532 -24.43 24.55 5.05
CA GLN A 532 -23.72 24.61 6.34
C GLN A 532 -22.53 25.57 6.35
N GLY A 533 -22.22 26.22 5.22
CA GLY A 533 -21.10 27.16 5.10
C GLY A 533 -19.73 26.49 4.91
N GLU A 534 -19.70 25.30 4.30
CA GLU A 534 -18.47 24.55 4.04
C GLU A 534 -17.61 25.24 2.97
N PRO A 535 -16.43 25.81 3.31
CA PRO A 535 -15.71 26.71 2.42
C PRO A 535 -15.35 26.13 1.02
N PRO A 536 -14.98 24.85 0.86
CA PRO A 536 -14.75 24.28 -0.47
C PRO A 536 -16.01 24.28 -1.33
N LEU A 537 -17.17 23.96 -0.75
CA LEU A 537 -18.44 23.89 -1.48
C LEU A 537 -19.04 25.28 -1.73
N GLU A 538 -18.81 26.25 -0.84
CA GLU A 538 -19.08 27.66 -1.14
C GLU A 538 -18.28 28.14 -2.36
N ARG A 539 -16.96 27.88 -2.41
CA ARG A 539 -16.13 28.23 -3.58
C ARG A 539 -16.61 27.53 -4.84
N LEU A 540 -16.91 26.23 -4.77
CA LEU A 540 -17.40 25.44 -5.91
C LEU A 540 -18.68 26.05 -6.49
N ILE A 541 -19.74 26.21 -5.68
CA ILE A 541 -21.06 26.65 -6.16
C ILE A 541 -21.04 28.13 -6.60
N ASN A 542 -20.15 28.96 -6.05
CA ASN A 542 -19.94 30.33 -6.51
C ASN A 542 -19.20 30.40 -7.88
N ASN A 543 -18.36 29.41 -8.20
CA ASN A 543 -17.51 29.39 -9.40
C ASN A 543 -18.00 28.48 -10.55
N THR A 544 -19.02 27.66 -10.31
CA THR A 544 -19.46 26.62 -11.25
C THR A 544 -20.97 26.59 -11.39
N VAL A 545 -21.44 26.06 -12.52
CA VAL A 545 -22.80 25.57 -12.70
C VAL A 545 -22.69 24.05 -12.77
N LEU A 546 -23.19 23.35 -11.75
CA LEU A 546 -23.19 21.89 -11.69
C LEU A 546 -24.51 21.37 -12.26
N HIS A 547 -24.44 20.50 -13.26
CA HIS A 547 -25.61 19.93 -13.93
C HIS A 547 -25.73 18.46 -13.56
N PHE A 548 -26.62 18.14 -12.62
CA PHE A 548 -26.86 16.76 -12.18
C PHE A 548 -27.91 16.11 -13.08
N VAL A 549 -27.48 15.12 -13.88
CA VAL A 549 -28.28 14.49 -14.96
C VAL A 549 -28.36 12.97 -14.75
N PRO A 550 -29.44 12.48 -14.11
CA PRO A 550 -29.76 11.05 -14.04
C PRO A 550 -30.44 10.59 -15.35
N ILE A 551 -29.90 9.54 -15.96
CA ILE A 551 -30.53 8.82 -17.06
C ILE A 551 -31.59 7.88 -16.48
N MET A 552 -32.81 7.96 -17.01
CA MET A 552 -34.03 7.36 -16.44
C MET A 552 -34.67 6.35 -17.40
N GLU A 553 -33.87 5.43 -17.93
CA GLU A 553 -34.29 4.54 -19.01
C GLU A 553 -34.15 3.07 -18.65
N ASN A 554 -35.03 2.25 -19.23
CA ASN A 554 -35.08 0.78 -19.07
C ASN A 554 -35.11 0.27 -17.62
N PHE A 555 -35.19 1.15 -16.61
CA PHE A 555 -35.07 0.80 -15.20
C PHE A 555 -36.09 -0.26 -14.77
N ASN A 556 -37.32 -0.19 -15.27
CA ASN A 556 -38.32 -1.22 -14.97
C ASN A 556 -37.97 -2.60 -15.58
N GLU A 557 -37.26 -2.71 -16.71
CA GLU A 557 -36.78 -4.00 -17.21
C GLU A 557 -35.59 -4.50 -16.38
N VAL A 558 -34.63 -3.62 -16.11
CA VAL A 558 -33.39 -3.90 -15.37
C VAL A 558 -33.66 -4.28 -13.91
N TYR A 559 -34.50 -3.50 -13.22
CA TYR A 559 -34.92 -3.75 -11.85
C TYR A 559 -35.77 -5.02 -11.71
N ASN A 560 -36.60 -5.35 -12.70
CA ASN A 560 -37.34 -6.63 -12.67
C ASN A 560 -36.42 -7.85 -12.85
N GLN A 561 -35.29 -7.74 -13.55
CA GLN A 561 -34.29 -8.83 -13.54
C GLN A 561 -33.72 -9.02 -12.13
N PHE A 562 -33.23 -7.94 -11.51
CA PHE A 562 -32.66 -7.95 -10.16
C PHE A 562 -33.66 -8.36 -9.06
N PHE A 563 -34.92 -7.93 -9.15
CA PHE A 563 -35.95 -8.26 -8.15
C PHE A 563 -36.35 -9.75 -8.19
N ASN A 564 -36.42 -10.35 -9.38
CA ASN A 564 -36.73 -11.78 -9.53
C ASN A 564 -35.54 -12.67 -9.15
N GLU A 565 -34.30 -12.20 -9.37
CA GLU A 565 -33.08 -12.89 -8.95
C GLU A 565 -32.02 -11.89 -8.42
N PRO A 566 -31.97 -11.65 -7.09
CA PRO A 566 -31.02 -10.71 -6.48
C PRO A 566 -29.53 -11.06 -6.67
N SER A 567 -29.21 -12.31 -7.04
CA SER A 567 -27.86 -12.72 -7.44
C SER A 567 -27.38 -12.11 -8.77
N ILE A 568 -28.25 -11.45 -9.55
CA ILE A 568 -27.88 -10.78 -10.80
C ILE A 568 -27.19 -9.44 -10.51
N CYS A 569 -25.89 -9.54 -10.21
CA CYS A 569 -24.95 -8.41 -10.05
C CYS A 569 -24.79 -7.55 -11.33
N ASP A 570 -24.92 -8.16 -12.52
CA ASP A 570 -24.79 -7.49 -13.83
C ASP A 570 -26.01 -7.77 -14.74
N PRO A 571 -27.15 -7.08 -14.57
CA PRO A 571 -28.29 -7.18 -15.50
C PRO A 571 -27.97 -6.61 -16.90
N ILE A 572 -28.87 -6.89 -17.86
CA ILE A 572 -28.68 -6.62 -19.28
C ILE A 572 -29.89 -5.84 -19.83
N ALA A 573 -29.64 -4.70 -20.49
CA ALA A 573 -30.64 -4.03 -21.33
C ALA A 573 -30.44 -4.42 -22.80
N LYS A 574 -31.49 -4.37 -23.63
CA LYS A 574 -31.40 -4.77 -25.05
C LYS A 574 -30.83 -3.68 -25.97
N GLU A 575 -31.02 -2.44 -25.57
CA GLU A 575 -30.50 -1.24 -26.23
C GLU A 575 -29.93 -0.35 -25.13
N GLU A 576 -28.64 -0.02 -25.19
CA GLU A 576 -27.96 0.83 -24.21
C GLU A 576 -27.57 2.16 -24.86
N LEU A 577 -27.81 3.29 -24.19
CA LEU A 577 -27.52 4.63 -24.71
C LEU A 577 -26.02 4.79 -25.09
N ALA A 578 -25.14 4.13 -24.34
CA ALA A 578 -23.72 3.98 -24.62
C ALA A 578 -23.43 3.44 -26.04
N ASP A 579 -24.12 2.38 -26.47
CA ASP A 579 -23.94 1.79 -27.80
C ASP A 579 -24.55 2.67 -28.90
N LYS A 580 -25.69 3.32 -28.59
CA LYS A 580 -26.33 4.29 -29.50
C LYS A 580 -25.45 5.50 -29.78
N LEU A 581 -24.67 5.97 -28.80
CA LEU A 581 -23.70 7.05 -28.98
C LEU A 581 -22.53 6.66 -29.91
N LEU A 582 -22.18 5.37 -29.99
CA LEU A 582 -21.16 4.84 -30.92
C LEU A 582 -21.72 4.51 -32.32
N ASN A 583 -23.03 4.26 -32.46
CA ASN A 583 -23.68 4.03 -33.74
C ASN A 583 -23.92 5.37 -34.49
N PRO A 584 -23.60 5.50 -35.78
CA PRO A 584 -23.92 6.72 -36.55
C PRO A 584 -25.42 6.95 -36.81
N GLU A 585 -26.28 5.95 -36.63
CA GLU A 585 -27.74 6.08 -36.83
C GLU A 585 -28.40 7.09 -35.86
N THR A 586 -29.36 7.86 -36.38
CA THR A 586 -30.10 8.89 -35.63
C THR A 586 -31.04 8.24 -34.63
N ASP A 587 -30.87 8.57 -33.35
CA ASP A 587 -31.75 8.18 -32.26
C ASP A 587 -32.07 9.45 -31.45
N MET A 588 -33.34 9.64 -31.11
CA MET A 588 -33.81 10.88 -30.48
C MET A 588 -33.07 11.24 -29.19
N LYS A 589 -32.65 10.26 -28.40
CA LYS A 589 -31.96 10.47 -27.11
C LYS A 589 -30.48 10.68 -27.28
N ARG A 590 -29.86 9.93 -28.20
CA ARG A 590 -28.49 10.21 -28.70
C ARG A 590 -28.38 11.66 -29.17
N ASP A 591 -29.32 12.09 -30.01
CA ASP A 591 -29.31 13.39 -30.66
C ASP A 591 -29.65 14.52 -29.66
N MET A 592 -30.56 14.31 -28.71
CA MET A 592 -30.82 15.27 -27.62
C MET A 592 -29.65 15.38 -26.62
N LEU A 593 -28.93 14.29 -26.33
CA LEU A 593 -27.73 14.33 -25.48
C LEU A 593 -26.60 15.10 -26.18
N ILE A 594 -26.37 14.83 -27.48
CA ILE A 594 -25.40 15.61 -28.28
C ILE A 594 -25.78 17.09 -28.31
N LYS A 595 -27.07 17.42 -28.48
CA LYS A 595 -27.59 18.80 -28.41
C LYS A 595 -27.30 19.44 -27.05
N MET A 596 -27.55 18.75 -25.94
CA MET A 596 -27.22 19.23 -24.59
C MET A 596 -25.73 19.59 -24.45
N LEU A 597 -24.83 18.72 -24.91
CA LEU A 597 -23.39 18.96 -24.87
C LEU A 597 -22.97 20.18 -25.72
N GLN A 598 -23.63 20.41 -26.85
CA GLN A 598 -23.34 21.52 -27.78
C GLN A 598 -23.92 22.86 -27.33
N ASP A 599 -25.10 22.86 -26.71
CA ASP A 599 -25.77 24.07 -26.25
C ASP A 599 -25.15 24.60 -24.94
N GLU A 600 -24.92 23.73 -23.94
CA GLU A 600 -24.36 24.06 -22.62
C GLU A 600 -22.83 24.20 -22.58
N LYS A 601 -22.10 23.48 -23.45
CA LYS A 601 -20.63 23.54 -23.61
C LYS A 601 -19.84 23.29 -22.30
N PHE A 602 -20.05 22.12 -21.71
CA PHE A 602 -19.41 21.72 -20.46
C PHE A 602 -17.88 21.73 -20.52
N ASP A 603 -17.24 22.48 -19.61
CA ASP A 603 -15.78 22.54 -19.45
C ASP A 603 -15.18 21.23 -18.90
N LEU A 604 -15.99 20.48 -18.15
CA LEU A 604 -15.62 19.20 -17.53
C LEU A 604 -16.87 18.33 -17.33
N ALA A 605 -16.73 17.02 -17.49
CA ALA A 605 -17.82 16.08 -17.26
C ALA A 605 -17.36 14.86 -16.44
N VAL A 606 -18.26 14.29 -15.64
CA VAL A 606 -18.12 12.99 -15.00
C VAL A 606 -19.32 12.10 -15.29
N THR A 607 -19.08 10.80 -15.48
CA THR A 607 -20.10 9.74 -15.45
C THR A 607 -19.77 8.73 -14.34
N PHE A 608 -20.77 8.36 -13.54
CA PHE A 608 -20.64 7.29 -12.53
C PHE A 608 -21.15 5.96 -13.10
N THR A 609 -20.28 4.97 -13.24
CA THR A 609 -20.63 3.65 -13.80
C THR A 609 -20.06 2.50 -12.97
N SER A 610 -20.21 1.26 -13.43
CA SER A 610 -19.76 0.05 -12.74
C SER A 610 -18.67 -0.72 -13.50
N GLY A 611 -18.34 -1.92 -13.02
CA GLY A 611 -17.41 -2.87 -13.65
C GLY A 611 -15.97 -2.81 -13.13
N GLY A 612 -15.69 -1.99 -12.12
CA GLY A 612 -14.35 -1.75 -11.60
C GLY A 612 -14.33 -0.74 -10.44
N SER A 613 -13.12 -0.29 -10.09
CA SER A 613 -12.87 0.83 -9.16
C SER A 613 -11.97 1.93 -9.76
N ASP A 614 -11.63 1.84 -11.05
CA ASP A 614 -10.70 2.75 -11.72
C ASP A 614 -11.36 4.08 -12.15
N THR A 615 -10.54 5.08 -12.50
CA THR A 615 -10.96 6.29 -13.24
C THR A 615 -10.47 6.23 -14.68
N LEU A 616 -11.38 6.19 -15.65
CA LEU A 616 -11.05 6.35 -17.07
C LEU A 616 -11.07 7.84 -17.45
N TYR A 617 -10.19 8.23 -18.36
CA TYR A 617 -9.98 9.62 -18.78
C TYR A 617 -9.58 9.69 -20.27
N PRO A 618 -9.69 10.86 -20.95
CA PRO A 618 -9.34 10.99 -22.36
C PRO A 618 -7.85 10.69 -22.63
N LYS A 619 -7.57 9.73 -23.53
CA LYS A 619 -6.22 9.28 -23.89
C LYS A 619 -5.73 10.03 -25.12
N MET A 620 -5.10 11.19 -24.88
CA MET A 620 -4.60 12.07 -25.93
C MET A 620 -3.32 11.54 -26.60
N LYS A 621 -3.02 12.05 -27.81
CA LYS A 621 -1.70 11.93 -28.49
C LYS A 621 -0.73 13.06 -28.09
N ASP A 622 -1.18 13.91 -27.18
CA ASP A 622 -0.55 15.18 -26.79
C ASP A 622 0.66 14.96 -25.87
N GLN A 623 1.58 15.92 -25.84
CA GLN A 623 2.85 15.80 -25.10
C GLN A 623 2.69 16.01 -23.58
N LEU A 624 1.53 16.49 -23.12
CA LEU A 624 1.24 16.81 -21.72
C LEU A 624 0.12 15.89 -21.17
N PRO A 625 0.38 15.07 -20.13
CA PRO A 625 -0.56 14.10 -19.60
C PRO A 625 -1.61 14.71 -18.65
N ILE A 626 -2.23 15.83 -19.06
CA ILE A 626 -3.13 16.67 -18.23
C ILE A 626 -4.24 15.84 -17.57
N TYR A 627 -5.04 15.12 -18.36
CA TYR A 627 -6.17 14.34 -17.82
C TYR A 627 -5.73 13.12 -17.00
N ALA A 628 -4.52 12.58 -17.22
CA ALA A 628 -3.96 11.51 -16.39
C ALA A 628 -3.54 12.05 -15.01
N GLN A 629 -2.94 13.26 -14.96
CA GLN A 629 -2.64 13.94 -13.70
C GLN A 629 -3.93 14.32 -12.93
N MET A 630 -5.00 14.67 -13.64
CA MET A 630 -6.31 14.88 -13.01
C MET A 630 -6.91 13.56 -12.47
N ALA A 631 -6.89 12.46 -13.23
CA ALA A 631 -7.36 11.16 -12.77
C ALA A 631 -6.58 10.65 -11.54
N GLN A 632 -5.25 10.80 -11.54
CA GLN A 632 -4.41 10.50 -10.38
C GLN A 632 -4.78 11.32 -9.12
N ARG A 633 -5.34 12.53 -9.30
CA ARG A 633 -5.84 13.37 -8.19
C ARG A 633 -7.25 12.97 -7.73
N VAL A 634 -8.09 12.50 -8.64
CA VAL A 634 -9.40 11.90 -8.30
C VAL A 634 -9.20 10.67 -7.41
N ASP A 635 -8.32 9.76 -7.83
CA ASP A 635 -8.05 8.50 -7.13
C ASP A 635 -7.06 8.63 -5.95
N ALA A 636 -6.58 9.84 -5.65
CA ALA A 636 -5.75 10.14 -4.47
C ALA A 636 -6.61 10.22 -3.20
N THR A 637 -7.04 9.06 -2.69
CA THR A 637 -7.80 8.93 -1.44
C THR A 637 -6.90 8.75 -0.22
N THR A 638 -7.22 9.42 0.87
CA THR A 638 -6.60 9.19 2.19
C THR A 638 -6.99 7.84 2.80
N ARG A 639 -8.15 7.30 2.42
CA ARG A 639 -8.67 6.03 2.92
C ARG A 639 -8.15 4.82 2.14
N ARG A 640 -8.24 3.65 2.77
CA ARG A 640 -8.05 2.36 2.11
C ARG A 640 -9.20 2.11 1.13
N VAL A 641 -9.07 2.58 -0.11
CA VAL A 641 -9.86 2.06 -1.22
C VAL A 641 -9.70 0.54 -1.20
N ILE A 642 -10.81 -0.16 -0.96
CA ILE A 642 -10.87 -1.59 -1.22
C ILE A 642 -10.79 -1.68 -2.74
N ASN A 643 -9.59 -1.95 -3.26
CA ASN A 643 -9.36 -2.11 -4.69
C ASN A 643 -10.01 -3.44 -5.09
N VAL A 644 -11.31 -3.39 -5.42
CA VAL A 644 -12.14 -4.59 -5.54
C VAL A 644 -11.75 -5.28 -6.83
N GLY A 645 -11.02 -6.39 -6.72
CA GLY A 645 -10.63 -7.24 -7.85
C GLY A 645 -11.86 -7.87 -8.52
N CYS A 646 -12.54 -7.10 -9.37
CA CYS A 646 -13.77 -7.53 -10.02
C CYS A 646 -13.50 -8.72 -10.96
N SER A 647 -14.30 -9.78 -10.83
CA SER A 647 -14.26 -10.91 -11.75
C SER A 647 -14.55 -10.44 -13.19
N SER A 648 -13.72 -10.80 -14.16
CA SER A 648 -13.83 -10.25 -15.52
C SER A 648 -14.94 -10.98 -16.31
N THR A 649 -16.16 -10.44 -16.30
CA THR A 649 -17.29 -10.94 -17.10
C THR A 649 -17.26 -10.37 -18.52
N ALA A 650 -17.98 -10.99 -19.47
CA ALA A 650 -18.11 -10.47 -20.83
C ALA A 650 -18.80 -9.09 -20.84
N ALA A 651 -19.84 -8.91 -20.01
CA ALA A 651 -20.56 -7.64 -19.85
C ALA A 651 -19.64 -6.52 -19.32
N ARG A 652 -18.81 -6.78 -18.31
CA ARG A 652 -17.85 -5.78 -17.80
C ARG A 652 -16.76 -5.43 -18.81
N LYS A 653 -16.29 -6.39 -19.60
CA LYS A 653 -15.33 -6.13 -20.70
C LYS A 653 -15.94 -5.27 -21.80
N HIS A 654 -17.21 -5.51 -22.16
CA HIS A 654 -17.95 -4.65 -23.10
C HIS A 654 -18.09 -3.23 -22.55
N GLN A 655 -18.59 -3.10 -21.32
CA GLN A 655 -18.77 -1.82 -20.62
C GLN A 655 -17.47 -1.02 -20.53
N LEU A 656 -16.32 -1.68 -20.30
CA LEU A 656 -15.01 -1.04 -20.25
C LEU A 656 -14.53 -0.53 -21.63
N ASP A 657 -14.60 -1.35 -22.68
CA ASP A 657 -14.23 -0.94 -24.06
C ASP A 657 -15.09 0.22 -24.56
N VAL A 658 -16.41 0.11 -24.37
CA VAL A 658 -17.38 1.13 -24.77
C VAL A 658 -17.19 2.42 -23.95
N SER A 659 -16.92 2.33 -22.64
CA SER A 659 -16.60 3.52 -21.81
C SER A 659 -15.34 4.24 -22.26
N GLU A 660 -14.26 3.50 -22.57
CA GLU A 660 -13.03 4.10 -23.10
C GLU A 660 -13.26 4.74 -24.47
N ARG A 661 -14.02 4.09 -25.36
CA ARG A 661 -14.36 4.63 -26.69
C ARG A 661 -15.21 5.90 -26.59
N LEU A 662 -16.21 5.92 -25.72
CA LEU A 662 -17.08 7.08 -25.48
C LEU A 662 -16.33 8.25 -24.86
N THR A 663 -15.50 7.98 -23.85
CA THR A 663 -14.62 8.98 -23.21
C THR A 663 -13.75 9.70 -24.24
N ASN A 664 -13.17 8.95 -25.19
CA ASN A 664 -12.37 9.52 -26.27
C ASN A 664 -13.21 10.15 -27.39
N LEU A 665 -14.42 9.65 -27.69
CA LEU A 665 -15.31 10.21 -28.71
C LEU A 665 -15.86 11.58 -28.28
N LEU A 666 -16.36 11.70 -27.05
CA LEU A 666 -16.92 12.97 -26.55
C LEU A 666 -15.86 14.07 -26.50
N TYR A 667 -14.64 13.71 -26.10
CA TYR A 667 -13.50 14.62 -26.13
C TYR A 667 -13.12 15.05 -27.55
N ASN A 668 -12.89 14.12 -28.48
CA ASN A 668 -12.36 14.45 -29.81
C ASN A 668 -13.37 15.14 -30.76
N TYR A 669 -14.69 15.00 -30.51
CA TYR A 669 -15.73 15.48 -31.43
C TYR A 669 -16.63 16.56 -30.85
N TYR A 670 -16.92 16.50 -29.55
CA TYR A 670 -17.77 17.50 -28.88
C TYR A 670 -16.97 18.42 -27.95
N ASP A 671 -15.65 18.23 -27.88
CA ASP A 671 -14.70 19.03 -27.10
C ASP A 671 -14.94 18.95 -25.58
N VAL A 672 -15.69 17.94 -25.12
CA VAL A 672 -16.06 17.70 -23.71
C VAL A 672 -15.14 16.66 -23.06
N PRO A 673 -14.32 17.02 -22.06
CA PRO A 673 -13.49 16.06 -21.34
C PRO A 673 -14.30 15.32 -20.27
N LEU A 674 -14.81 14.13 -20.65
CA LEU A 674 -15.50 13.21 -19.75
C LEU A 674 -14.50 12.34 -18.96
N MET A 675 -14.67 12.26 -17.64
CA MET A 675 -14.07 11.23 -16.79
C MET A 675 -15.10 10.18 -16.42
N THR A 676 -14.73 8.90 -16.45
CA THR A 676 -15.61 7.79 -16.08
C THR A 676 -15.11 7.18 -14.77
N LEU A 677 -15.83 7.42 -13.68
CA LEU A 677 -15.52 6.84 -12.37
C LEU A 677 -16.31 5.53 -12.23
N GLN A 678 -15.60 4.42 -12.13
CA GLN A 678 -16.21 3.13 -11.77
C GLN A 678 -16.39 3.08 -10.25
N VAL A 679 -17.63 2.97 -9.78
CA VAL A 679 -17.97 3.06 -8.33
C VAL A 679 -18.20 1.70 -7.67
N ALA A 680 -18.44 0.64 -8.45
CA ALA A 680 -18.70 -0.71 -7.96
C ALA A 680 -18.42 -1.77 -9.04
N CYS A 681 -18.11 -3.01 -8.64
CA CYS A 681 -18.00 -4.14 -9.59
C CYS A 681 -19.34 -4.47 -10.27
N CYS A 682 -20.42 -4.51 -9.49
CA CYS A 682 -21.76 -4.82 -9.99
C CYS A 682 -22.40 -3.60 -10.66
N LYS A 683 -23.15 -3.82 -11.74
CA LYS A 683 -24.12 -2.84 -12.26
C LYS A 683 -25.24 -2.54 -11.25
N MET A 684 -25.62 -3.54 -10.44
CA MET A 684 -26.55 -3.41 -9.32
C MET A 684 -26.00 -4.08 -8.04
N PRO A 685 -25.15 -3.41 -7.23
CA PRO A 685 -24.79 -3.89 -5.89
C PRO A 685 -25.97 -3.81 -4.91
N GLU A 686 -26.08 -4.76 -3.98
CA GLU A 686 -27.00 -4.65 -2.83
C GLU A 686 -26.58 -3.49 -1.89
N ASP A 687 -25.27 -3.37 -1.62
CA ASP A 687 -24.72 -2.33 -0.74
C ASP A 687 -24.43 -1.01 -1.48
N ILE A 688 -25.50 -0.29 -1.79
CA ILE A 688 -25.45 1.07 -2.33
C ILE A 688 -24.80 2.04 -1.32
N ALA A 689 -24.96 1.80 -0.01
CA ALA A 689 -24.33 2.64 1.03
C ALA A 689 -22.81 2.50 1.01
N GLY A 690 -22.26 1.29 0.92
CA GLY A 690 -20.83 1.04 0.74
C GLY A 690 -20.30 1.63 -0.57
N ALA A 691 -21.05 1.50 -1.68
CA ALA A 691 -20.69 2.14 -2.95
C ALA A 691 -20.57 3.67 -2.82
N TRP A 692 -21.48 4.32 -2.08
CA TRP A 692 -21.39 5.75 -1.76
C TRP A 692 -20.20 6.06 -0.84
N ARG A 693 -20.08 5.34 0.29
CA ARG A 693 -19.03 5.56 1.31
C ARG A 693 -17.61 5.47 0.75
N ASN A 694 -17.39 4.53 -0.17
CA ASN A 694 -16.08 4.27 -0.76
C ASN A 694 -15.70 5.24 -1.89
N ASN A 695 -16.66 5.98 -2.46
CA ASN A 695 -16.41 6.84 -3.64
C ASN A 695 -16.63 8.34 -3.40
N LEU A 696 -17.26 8.75 -2.29
CA LEU A 696 -17.46 10.18 -1.99
C LEU A 696 -16.16 10.99 -2.05
N GLU A 697 -15.05 10.47 -1.53
CA GLU A 697 -13.74 11.14 -1.58
C GLU A 697 -13.27 11.38 -3.04
N ARG A 698 -13.44 10.39 -3.93
CA ARG A 698 -13.13 10.52 -5.37
C ARG A 698 -14.05 11.54 -6.06
N MET A 699 -15.34 11.53 -5.73
CA MET A 699 -16.32 12.47 -6.29
C MET A 699 -16.04 13.92 -5.88
N VAL A 700 -15.69 14.14 -4.60
CA VAL A 700 -15.27 15.45 -4.10
C VAL A 700 -13.92 15.87 -4.70
N ASN A 701 -12.96 14.95 -4.83
CA ASN A 701 -11.69 15.23 -5.51
C ASN A 701 -11.87 15.65 -6.98
N PHE A 702 -12.83 15.06 -7.71
CA PHE A 702 -13.21 15.49 -9.06
C PHE A 702 -13.75 16.93 -9.07
N LEU A 703 -14.69 17.26 -8.17
CA LEU A 703 -15.24 18.63 -8.08
C LEU A 703 -14.14 19.65 -7.72
N ASN A 704 -13.21 19.27 -6.83
CA ASN A 704 -12.06 20.08 -6.42
C ASN A 704 -11.04 20.35 -7.55
N LEU A 705 -11.12 19.67 -8.70
CA LEU A 705 -10.31 20.04 -9.88
C LEU A 705 -10.61 21.49 -10.32
N THR A 706 -11.86 21.94 -10.21
CA THR A 706 -12.34 23.26 -10.67
C THR A 706 -11.75 24.46 -9.89
N ASP A 707 -11.19 24.21 -8.71
CA ASP A 707 -10.47 25.16 -7.86
C ASP A 707 -9.00 25.37 -8.31
N THR A 708 -8.52 24.62 -9.31
CA THR A 708 -7.14 24.73 -9.84
C THR A 708 -7.15 25.06 -11.34
N GLY A 709 -6.52 26.16 -11.75
CA GLY A 709 -6.51 26.55 -13.16
C GLY A 709 -6.08 27.98 -13.45
N VAL A 710 -6.58 28.52 -14.56
CA VAL A 710 -6.27 29.86 -15.08
C VAL A 710 -7.52 30.55 -15.60
N MET A 711 -7.57 31.89 -15.55
CA MET A 711 -8.67 32.68 -16.11
C MET A 711 -8.21 34.03 -16.67
N GLY A 712 -8.95 34.60 -17.62
CA GLY A 712 -8.65 35.92 -18.19
C GLY A 712 -9.67 36.41 -19.21
N CYS A 713 -9.49 37.64 -19.70
CA CYS A 713 -10.27 38.23 -20.78
C CYS A 713 -9.37 38.55 -21.97
N VAL A 714 -9.86 38.36 -23.21
CA VAL A 714 -9.09 38.69 -24.43
C VAL A 714 -9.65 39.96 -25.07
N LYS A 715 -8.77 40.95 -25.26
CA LYS A 715 -9.13 42.29 -25.77
C LYS A 715 -8.16 42.75 -26.85
N ASP A 716 -8.56 43.77 -27.62
CA ASP A 716 -7.66 44.48 -28.53
C ASP A 716 -6.79 45.51 -27.78
N ALA A 717 -5.88 46.16 -28.50
CA ALA A 717 -5.03 47.21 -27.97
C ALA A 717 -5.83 48.38 -27.33
N ALA A 718 -7.01 48.70 -27.89
CA ALA A 718 -7.90 49.75 -27.43
C ALA A 718 -8.75 49.35 -26.19
N GLY A 719 -8.79 48.06 -25.85
CA GLY A 719 -9.48 47.51 -24.68
C GLY A 719 -10.87 46.91 -24.97
N LYS A 720 -11.24 46.73 -26.24
CA LYS A 720 -12.52 46.12 -26.66
C LYS A 720 -12.43 44.58 -26.68
N GLU A 721 -13.51 43.91 -26.33
CA GLU A 721 -13.61 42.45 -26.21
C GLU A 721 -13.47 41.73 -27.57
N LEU A 722 -12.54 40.77 -27.66
CA LEU A 722 -12.30 39.96 -28.85
C LEU A 722 -13.08 38.63 -28.77
N ARG A 723 -14.38 38.70 -29.03
CA ARG A 723 -15.36 37.60 -28.92
C ARG A 723 -15.08 36.37 -29.81
N ASP A 724 -14.24 36.53 -30.83
CA ASP A 724 -13.76 35.45 -31.71
C ASP A 724 -12.29 35.11 -31.45
N ALA A 725 -11.80 35.35 -30.23
CA ALA A 725 -10.52 34.84 -29.77
C ALA A 725 -10.59 33.36 -29.37
N MET A 726 -9.43 32.72 -29.41
CA MET A 726 -9.22 31.32 -29.04
C MET A 726 -7.97 31.21 -28.16
N VAL A 727 -7.98 30.24 -27.25
CA VAL A 727 -6.88 29.93 -26.33
C VAL A 727 -6.51 28.45 -26.49
N LYS A 728 -5.25 28.18 -26.82
CA LYS A 728 -4.69 26.82 -26.98
C LYS A 728 -3.52 26.62 -26.02
N ILE A 729 -3.47 25.49 -25.33
CA ILE A 729 -2.35 25.16 -24.44
C ILE A 729 -1.23 24.52 -25.30
N GLN A 730 -0.01 25.08 -25.27
CA GLN A 730 1.11 24.52 -26.02
C GLN A 730 1.41 23.09 -25.57
N GLY A 731 1.62 22.17 -26.52
CA GLY A 731 1.79 20.75 -26.26
C GLY A 731 0.48 19.95 -26.20
N THR A 732 -0.68 20.62 -26.24
CA THR A 732 -1.99 20.01 -26.46
C THR A 732 -2.54 20.34 -27.85
N ASP A 733 -3.52 19.59 -28.34
CA ASP A 733 -4.21 19.90 -29.60
C ASP A 733 -5.55 20.65 -29.44
N LEU A 734 -6.09 20.73 -28.22
CA LEU A 734 -7.36 21.39 -27.88
C LEU A 734 -7.30 22.92 -28.01
N THR A 735 -8.43 23.52 -28.36
CA THR A 735 -8.59 24.97 -28.56
C THR A 735 -9.90 25.43 -27.92
N HIS A 736 -9.81 26.26 -26.87
CA HIS A 736 -10.97 26.80 -26.17
C HIS A 736 -11.38 28.13 -26.81
N LYS A 737 -12.66 28.31 -27.14
CA LYS A 737 -13.20 29.61 -27.58
C LYS A 737 -13.58 30.45 -26.36
N VAL A 738 -13.34 31.76 -26.43
CA VAL A 738 -13.78 32.71 -25.39
C VAL A 738 -15.31 32.90 -25.37
N THR A 739 -15.84 33.42 -24.26
CA THR A 739 -17.29 33.66 -24.12
C THR A 739 -17.82 34.75 -25.05
N ALA A 740 -19.10 34.61 -25.42
CA ALA A 740 -19.73 35.39 -26.49
C ALA A 740 -19.89 36.89 -26.17
N ASN A 741 -19.98 37.31 -24.90
CA ASN A 741 -20.10 38.72 -24.54
C ASN A 741 -18.84 39.32 -23.91
N LEU A 742 -18.25 38.64 -22.92
CA LEU A 742 -17.10 39.16 -22.17
C LEU A 742 -15.75 38.89 -22.85
N ALA A 743 -15.69 38.03 -23.87
CA ALA A 743 -14.43 37.45 -24.38
C ALA A 743 -13.57 36.85 -23.25
N PHE A 744 -14.24 36.25 -22.26
CA PHE A 744 -13.64 35.62 -21.10
C PHE A 744 -13.24 34.17 -21.40
N PHE A 745 -12.26 33.64 -20.69
CA PHE A 745 -11.95 32.21 -20.66
C PHE A 745 -11.51 31.78 -19.25
N ARG A 746 -11.76 30.51 -18.94
CA ARG A 746 -11.23 29.82 -17.76
C ARG A 746 -10.85 28.41 -18.17
N LEU A 747 -9.66 27.94 -17.79
CA LEU A 747 -9.17 26.59 -18.09
C LEU A 747 -8.86 25.88 -16.79
N ILE A 748 -9.34 24.64 -16.65
CA ILE A 748 -9.00 23.76 -15.54
C ILE A 748 -7.66 23.11 -15.85
N LEU A 749 -6.67 23.29 -14.98
CA LEU A 749 -5.30 22.77 -15.18
C LEU A 749 -4.76 22.23 -13.85
N PRO A 750 -4.07 21.07 -13.84
CA PRO A 750 -3.31 20.66 -12.67
C PRO A 750 -2.09 21.59 -12.46
N PRO A 751 -1.45 21.58 -11.28
CA PRO A 751 -0.31 22.45 -11.01
C PRO A 751 0.91 22.11 -11.88
N GLY A 752 1.54 23.14 -12.44
CA GLY A 752 2.65 23.02 -13.38
C GLY A 752 2.87 24.29 -14.19
N ASP A 753 3.92 24.29 -15.01
CA ASP A 753 4.25 25.41 -15.91
C ASP A 753 3.71 25.16 -17.32
N TYR A 754 2.87 26.09 -17.81
CA TYR A 754 2.19 26.03 -19.10
C TYR A 754 2.50 27.26 -19.95
N LYS A 755 2.21 27.16 -21.25
CA LYS A 755 2.22 28.30 -22.18
C LYS A 755 0.91 28.31 -22.94
N LEU A 756 0.19 29.43 -22.85
CA LEU A 756 -1.11 29.64 -23.48
C LEU A 756 -0.92 30.47 -24.75
N ASP A 757 -1.26 29.89 -25.89
CA ASP A 757 -1.33 30.56 -27.18
C ASP A 757 -2.73 31.18 -27.35
N VAL A 758 -2.82 32.50 -27.15
CA VAL A 758 -4.04 33.29 -27.33
C VAL A 758 -4.01 33.96 -28.70
N TYR A 759 -5.06 33.79 -29.51
CA TYR A 759 -5.09 34.31 -30.89
C TYR A 759 -6.49 34.67 -31.39
N CYS A 760 -6.57 35.51 -32.42
CA CYS A 760 -7.80 35.93 -33.09
C CYS A 760 -7.50 36.30 -34.56
N GLU A 761 -8.34 35.90 -35.53
CA GLU A 761 -8.06 36.03 -36.99
C GLU A 761 -7.62 37.44 -37.41
N ALA A 762 -8.18 38.50 -36.80
CA ALA A 762 -7.85 39.89 -37.11
C ALA A 762 -6.72 40.51 -36.25
N HIS A 763 -6.29 39.85 -35.17
CA HIS A 763 -5.37 40.40 -34.16
C HIS A 763 -4.18 39.47 -33.83
N GLY A 764 -3.89 38.52 -34.72
CA GLY A 764 -2.70 37.68 -34.62
C GLY A 764 -2.70 36.77 -33.39
N LYS A 765 -1.51 36.50 -32.85
CA LYS A 765 -1.25 35.51 -31.81
C LYS A 765 -0.23 36.03 -30.78
N THR A 766 -0.48 35.76 -29.51
CA THR A 766 0.43 36.03 -28.37
C THR A 766 0.55 34.78 -27.51
N THR A 767 1.76 34.49 -27.01
CA THR A 767 1.99 33.37 -26.07
C THR A 767 2.21 33.92 -24.67
N VAL A 768 1.44 33.43 -23.69
CA VAL A 768 1.53 33.82 -22.27
C VAL A 768 2.04 32.63 -21.45
N PRO A 769 3.20 32.73 -20.75
CA PRO A 769 3.65 31.71 -19.80
C PRO A 769 2.84 31.81 -18.49
N VAL A 770 2.47 30.68 -17.91
CA VAL A 770 1.68 30.63 -16.66
C VAL A 770 2.13 29.47 -15.78
N THR A 771 2.37 29.76 -14.49
CA THR A 771 2.65 28.75 -13.44
C THR A 771 1.38 28.53 -12.62
N VAL A 772 0.77 27.35 -12.70
CA VAL A 772 -0.47 27.01 -11.98
C VAL A 772 -0.13 26.40 -10.61
N ARG A 773 -0.79 26.88 -9.54
CA ARG A 773 -0.60 26.44 -8.15
C ARG A 773 -1.80 25.65 -7.65
N ASN A 774 -1.57 24.68 -6.77
CA ASN A 774 -2.62 23.80 -6.25
C ASN A 774 -3.72 24.55 -5.49
N GLY A 775 -4.99 24.39 -5.88
CA GLY A 775 -6.12 25.07 -5.25
C GLY A 775 -6.14 26.59 -5.47
N VAL A 776 -5.52 27.06 -6.55
CA VAL A 776 -5.53 28.47 -6.98
C VAL A 776 -5.96 28.54 -8.44
N VAL A 777 -6.83 29.51 -8.75
CA VAL A 777 -7.17 29.89 -10.13
C VAL A 777 -6.46 31.20 -10.45
N GLU A 778 -5.38 31.12 -11.23
CA GLU A 778 -4.51 32.25 -11.54
C GLU A 778 -5.20 33.19 -12.54
N ASN A 779 -5.41 34.45 -12.16
CA ASN A 779 -6.09 35.45 -12.99
C ASN A 779 -5.09 36.28 -13.80
N LEU A 780 -5.08 36.05 -15.12
CA LEU A 780 -4.20 36.68 -16.10
C LEU A 780 -4.65 38.08 -16.52
N GLY A 781 -5.86 38.51 -16.11
CA GLY A 781 -6.41 39.82 -16.43
C GLY A 781 -6.75 39.99 -17.91
N ASP A 782 -6.52 41.20 -18.43
CA ASP A 782 -6.81 41.59 -19.82
C ASP A 782 -5.61 41.27 -20.75
N ILE A 783 -5.69 40.14 -21.46
CA ILE A 783 -4.72 39.75 -22.48
C ILE A 783 -5.01 40.56 -23.76
N LYS A 784 -4.09 41.46 -24.12
CA LYS A 784 -4.23 42.35 -25.28
C LYS A 784 -3.56 41.79 -26.53
N LEU A 785 -4.33 41.66 -27.61
CA LEU A 785 -3.84 41.31 -28.94
C LEU A 785 -3.66 42.57 -29.81
N LEU A 786 -2.65 42.54 -30.69
CA LEU A 786 -2.29 43.64 -31.59
C LEU A 786 -2.85 43.39 -32.99
N SER A 787 -3.50 44.39 -33.60
CA SER A 787 -4.01 44.29 -34.97
C SER A 787 -2.88 43.99 -35.96
N VAL A 788 -3.04 42.98 -36.80
CA VAL A 788 -2.04 42.63 -37.82
C VAL A 788 -2.18 43.58 -39.00
N ASP A 789 -1.18 44.47 -39.17
CA ASP A 789 -1.08 45.31 -40.37
C ASP A 789 -0.98 44.43 -41.63
N LYS A 790 -1.73 44.81 -42.67
CA LYS A 790 -1.90 43.99 -43.90
C LYS A 790 -0.68 44.07 -44.83
N SER A 791 0.46 43.58 -44.38
CA SER A 791 1.69 43.48 -45.17
C SER A 791 2.36 42.11 -45.04
N GLY A 792 2.09 41.22 -46.02
CA GLY A 792 3.12 40.27 -46.45
C GLY A 792 3.18 38.88 -45.83
N LYS A 793 2.05 38.23 -45.54
CA LYS A 793 1.94 36.76 -45.63
C LYS A 793 0.51 36.31 -45.90
N SER A 794 0.31 35.55 -46.97
CA SER A 794 -0.92 34.80 -47.20
C SER A 794 -0.81 33.46 -46.48
N GLU A 795 -1.33 33.39 -45.26
CA GLU A 795 -1.68 32.08 -44.69
C GLU A 795 -2.81 31.50 -45.55
N GLU A 796 -2.65 30.26 -46.01
CA GLU A 796 -3.69 29.58 -46.77
C GLU A 796 -4.91 29.40 -45.88
N LYS A 797 -6.08 29.87 -46.34
CA LYS A 797 -7.35 29.60 -45.64
C LYS A 797 -7.57 28.09 -45.65
N SER A 798 -7.36 27.48 -44.49
CA SER A 798 -7.30 26.04 -44.34
C SER A 798 -8.30 25.60 -43.27
N GLY A 799 -9.17 24.66 -43.63
CA GLY A 799 -10.11 24.04 -42.70
C GLY A 799 -9.52 22.80 -42.03
N GLU A 800 -10.37 22.15 -41.24
CA GLU A 800 -10.09 20.85 -40.63
C GLU A 800 -11.24 19.90 -40.97
N ILE A 801 -10.92 18.63 -41.22
CA ILE A 801 -11.90 17.55 -41.38
C ILE A 801 -11.61 16.49 -40.32
N SER A 802 -12.61 16.09 -39.54
CA SER A 802 -12.52 14.96 -38.61
C SER A 802 -13.68 13.99 -38.77
N GLY A 803 -13.42 12.71 -38.47
CA GLY A 803 -14.34 11.65 -38.83
C GLY A 803 -13.90 10.25 -38.46
N PHE A 804 -14.75 9.26 -38.76
CA PHE A 804 -14.52 7.85 -38.42
C PHE A 804 -14.46 6.97 -39.67
N VAL A 805 -13.68 5.89 -39.59
CA VAL A 805 -13.74 4.76 -40.52
C VAL A 805 -14.12 3.50 -39.75
N LEU A 806 -15.28 2.95 -40.07
CA LEU A 806 -15.84 1.75 -39.46
C LEU A 806 -15.98 0.62 -40.49
N ASP A 807 -16.08 -0.63 -40.02
CA ASP A 807 -16.55 -1.74 -40.86
C ASP A 807 -18.09 -1.72 -41.00
N SER A 808 -18.63 -2.69 -41.75
CA SER A 808 -20.08 -2.85 -41.94
C SER A 808 -20.86 -3.27 -40.67
N HIS A 809 -20.18 -3.50 -39.55
CA HIS A 809 -20.74 -3.88 -38.25
C HIS A 809 -20.45 -2.82 -37.16
N ASN A 810 -20.08 -1.59 -37.55
CA ASN A 810 -19.70 -0.47 -36.67
C ASN A 810 -18.41 -0.69 -35.82
N HIS A 811 -17.56 -1.67 -36.14
CA HIS A 811 -16.25 -1.79 -35.48
C HIS A 811 -15.25 -0.75 -36.02
N PRO A 812 -14.40 -0.15 -35.17
CA PRO A 812 -13.41 0.83 -35.61
C PRO A 812 -12.25 0.20 -36.41
N LEU A 813 -12.06 0.65 -37.65
CA LEU A 813 -10.95 0.20 -38.50
C LEU A 813 -9.69 1.00 -38.21
N ARG A 814 -8.70 0.36 -37.59
CA ARG A 814 -7.39 0.94 -37.23
C ARG A 814 -6.45 1.00 -38.45
N ASN A 815 -5.61 2.04 -38.54
CA ASN A 815 -4.65 2.26 -39.63
C ASN A 815 -5.25 2.34 -41.05
N ALA A 816 -6.56 2.61 -41.18
CA ALA A 816 -7.17 2.99 -42.45
C ALA A 816 -6.61 4.34 -42.90
N LYS A 817 -6.25 4.46 -44.18
CA LYS A 817 -5.68 5.68 -44.76
C LYS A 817 -6.80 6.55 -45.29
N VAL A 818 -6.88 7.77 -44.78
CA VAL A 818 -7.81 8.81 -45.27
C VAL A 818 -7.00 9.88 -45.98
N SER A 819 -7.46 10.33 -47.15
CA SER A 819 -6.68 11.22 -48.03
C SER A 819 -7.53 12.27 -48.73
N VAL A 820 -6.97 13.48 -48.85
CA VAL A 820 -7.62 14.71 -49.32
C VAL A 820 -6.62 15.46 -50.20
N LYS A 821 -6.73 15.30 -51.52
CA LYS A 821 -5.73 15.71 -52.50
C LYS A 821 -4.33 15.15 -52.17
N THR A 822 -3.41 15.97 -51.67
CA THR A 822 -2.05 15.59 -51.25
C THR A 822 -1.92 15.26 -49.76
N LEU A 823 -2.88 15.70 -48.95
CA LEU A 823 -2.90 15.45 -47.51
C LEU A 823 -3.41 14.05 -47.22
N HIS A 824 -2.90 13.43 -46.16
CA HIS A 824 -3.37 12.14 -45.69
C HIS A 824 -3.16 11.99 -44.18
N ALA A 825 -4.05 11.21 -43.56
CA ALA A 825 -3.98 10.79 -42.17
C ALA A 825 -4.24 9.26 -42.10
N PHE A 826 -3.89 8.65 -40.98
CA PHE A 826 -4.23 7.27 -40.66
C PHE A 826 -5.16 7.24 -39.44
N THR A 827 -6.12 6.32 -39.43
CA THR A 827 -7.01 6.14 -38.29
C THR A 827 -6.30 5.52 -37.10
N ASP A 828 -6.73 5.91 -35.90
CA ASP A 828 -6.18 5.44 -34.63
C ASP A 828 -6.89 4.19 -34.07
N SER A 829 -6.66 3.91 -32.78
CA SER A 829 -7.21 2.78 -32.05
C SER A 829 -8.74 2.74 -31.98
N VAL A 830 -9.42 3.87 -32.18
CA VAL A 830 -10.89 4.00 -32.19
C VAL A 830 -11.43 4.33 -33.59
N GLY A 831 -10.62 4.15 -34.64
CA GLY A 831 -11.04 4.37 -36.04
C GLY A 831 -11.21 5.85 -36.40
N GLY A 832 -10.79 6.77 -35.53
CA GLY A 832 -10.90 8.21 -35.74
C GLY A 832 -9.76 8.76 -36.60
N TYR A 833 -10.04 9.73 -37.45
CA TYR A 833 -9.06 10.50 -38.21
C TYR A 833 -9.31 12.01 -38.09
N LYS A 834 -8.22 12.78 -38.27
CA LYS A 834 -8.22 14.25 -38.31
C LYS A 834 -7.24 14.71 -39.37
N ILE A 835 -7.69 15.51 -40.32
CA ILE A 835 -6.87 16.12 -41.38
C ILE A 835 -6.89 17.64 -41.16
N THR A 836 -5.78 18.16 -40.64
CA THR A 836 -5.54 19.61 -40.53
C THR A 836 -5.08 20.16 -41.88
N ARG A 837 -5.41 21.44 -42.13
CA ARG A 837 -5.11 22.18 -43.36
C ARG A 837 -5.83 21.71 -44.63
N ALA A 838 -7.04 21.16 -44.49
CA ALA A 838 -7.89 20.82 -45.63
C ALA A 838 -8.22 22.09 -46.48
N PRO A 839 -8.31 21.99 -47.82
CA PRO A 839 -8.75 23.12 -48.65
C PRO A 839 -10.18 23.53 -48.30
N VAL A 840 -10.48 24.84 -48.32
CA VAL A 840 -11.84 25.36 -48.09
C VAL A 840 -12.70 25.21 -49.35
N GLY A 841 -13.99 24.88 -49.17
CA GLY A 841 -14.95 24.56 -50.23
C GLY A 841 -15.29 23.07 -50.27
N ASP A 842 -15.90 22.60 -51.37
CA ASP A 842 -16.22 21.18 -51.56
C ASP A 842 -14.94 20.38 -51.90
N VAL A 843 -14.63 19.37 -51.09
CA VAL A 843 -13.44 18.53 -51.28
C VAL A 843 -13.77 17.05 -51.17
N GLU A 844 -13.24 16.26 -52.12
CA GLU A 844 -13.35 14.81 -52.09
C GLU A 844 -12.37 14.21 -51.06
N VAL A 845 -12.92 13.43 -50.12
CA VAL A 845 -12.21 12.66 -49.10
C VAL A 845 -12.26 11.19 -49.51
N ASN A 846 -11.09 10.58 -49.71
CA ASN A 846 -10.92 9.21 -50.17
C ASN A 846 -10.37 8.32 -49.03
N VAL A 847 -10.94 7.13 -48.82
CA VAL A 847 -10.58 6.19 -47.75
C VAL A 847 -10.16 4.83 -48.30
N ASP A 848 -9.08 4.28 -47.75
CA ASP A 848 -8.41 3.06 -48.20
C ASP A 848 -7.96 2.22 -46.98
N ALA A 849 -8.47 1.00 -46.82
CA ALA A 849 -8.17 0.14 -45.68
C ALA A 849 -7.85 -1.31 -46.12
N PRO A 850 -6.84 -1.98 -45.54
CA PRO A 850 -6.51 -3.36 -45.90
C PRO A 850 -7.69 -4.32 -45.78
N GLY A 851 -7.94 -5.12 -46.81
CA GLY A 851 -9.03 -6.11 -46.85
C GLY A 851 -10.44 -5.53 -47.02
N HIS A 852 -10.58 -4.24 -47.35
CA HIS A 852 -11.85 -3.56 -47.54
C HIS A 852 -11.89 -2.83 -48.88
N LEU A 853 -13.11 -2.59 -49.39
CA LEU A 853 -13.34 -1.75 -50.56
C LEU A 853 -13.12 -0.28 -50.19
N LYS A 854 -12.69 0.51 -51.18
CA LYS A 854 -12.43 1.96 -51.01
C LYS A 854 -13.73 2.74 -51.16
N ASP A 855 -13.92 3.75 -50.30
CA ASP A 855 -15.05 4.69 -50.36
C ASP A 855 -14.53 6.13 -50.53
N ALA A 856 -15.34 6.99 -51.14
CA ALA A 856 -15.00 8.37 -51.44
C ALA A 856 -16.23 9.28 -51.33
N ARG A 857 -16.09 10.42 -50.65
CA ARG A 857 -17.20 11.34 -50.40
C ARG A 857 -16.80 12.80 -50.53
N ILE A 858 -17.66 13.62 -51.14
CA ILE A 858 -17.51 15.07 -51.16
C ILE A 858 -17.95 15.63 -49.81
N VAL A 859 -17.11 16.47 -49.22
CA VAL A 859 -17.31 17.12 -47.92
C VAL A 859 -17.14 18.62 -48.08
N HIS A 860 -18.08 19.42 -47.56
CA HIS A 860 -17.96 20.87 -47.54
C HIS A 860 -17.08 21.33 -46.37
N VAL A 861 -15.97 21.99 -46.68
CA VAL A 861 -14.97 22.43 -45.70
C VAL A 861 -15.08 23.94 -45.49
N ALA A 862 -15.47 24.35 -44.29
CA ALA A 862 -15.50 25.76 -43.91
C ALA A 862 -14.08 26.28 -43.59
N ALA A 863 -13.87 27.59 -43.73
CA ALA A 863 -12.65 28.24 -43.25
C ALA A 863 -12.68 28.35 -41.73
N PHE A 864 -11.60 27.93 -41.06
CA PHE A 864 -11.38 28.03 -39.60
C PHE A 864 -12.42 27.35 -38.68
N SER A 865 -13.46 26.73 -39.22
CA SER A 865 -14.41 25.88 -38.49
C SER A 865 -14.21 24.41 -38.91
N PRO A 866 -14.06 23.48 -37.96
CA PRO A 866 -13.82 22.07 -38.28
C PRO A 866 -15.09 21.41 -38.82
N THR A 867 -15.01 20.79 -40.00
CA THR A 867 -16.06 19.90 -40.50
C THR A 867 -15.92 18.53 -39.82
N LYS A 868 -16.55 18.41 -38.64
CA LYS A 868 -16.58 17.19 -37.83
C LYS A 868 -17.59 16.16 -38.37
N ASN A 869 -17.59 14.95 -37.79
CA ASN A 869 -18.56 13.87 -38.01
C ASN A 869 -18.66 13.30 -39.44
N VAL A 870 -17.57 13.29 -40.21
CA VAL A 870 -17.54 12.61 -41.52
C VAL A 870 -17.31 11.10 -41.34
N ILE A 871 -18.34 10.27 -41.55
CA ILE A 871 -18.26 8.83 -41.24
C ILE A 871 -18.26 7.95 -42.50
N PHE A 872 -17.24 7.11 -42.62
CA PHE A 872 -17.08 6.09 -43.65
C PHE A 872 -17.38 4.70 -43.08
N ARG A 873 -18.20 3.90 -43.80
CA ARG A 873 -18.47 2.48 -43.50
C ARG A 873 -17.92 1.67 -44.67
N LEU A 874 -16.85 0.91 -44.45
CA LEU A 874 -16.20 0.15 -45.53
C LEU A 874 -16.70 -1.30 -45.57
N GLU A 875 -17.12 -1.73 -46.75
CA GLU A 875 -17.43 -3.15 -47.01
C GLU A 875 -16.14 -3.97 -47.16
N LYS A 876 -16.18 -5.23 -46.71
CA LYS A 876 -15.05 -6.15 -46.76
C LYS A 876 -14.85 -6.69 -48.18
N ASP A 877 -13.63 -6.67 -48.71
CA ASP A 877 -13.37 -7.17 -50.07
C ASP A 877 -13.24 -8.70 -50.07
N GLU A 878 -14.25 -9.38 -50.61
CA GLU A 878 -14.27 -10.84 -50.78
C GLU A 878 -13.59 -11.33 -52.07
N ARG A 879 -12.96 -10.45 -52.86
CA ARG A 879 -12.31 -10.82 -54.13
C ARG A 879 -10.98 -11.53 -53.87
N VAL A 880 -10.75 -12.63 -54.58
CA VAL A 880 -9.49 -13.39 -54.57
C VAL A 880 -8.86 -13.30 -55.96
N LEU A 881 -7.63 -12.77 -56.02
CA LEU A 881 -6.91 -12.49 -57.28
C LEU A 881 -7.76 -11.69 -58.30
N GLY A 882 -8.50 -10.68 -57.81
CA GLY A 882 -9.35 -9.81 -58.61
C GLY A 882 -10.68 -10.42 -59.06
N MET A 883 -10.94 -11.70 -58.77
CA MET A 883 -12.18 -12.40 -59.11
C MET A 883 -13.09 -12.59 -57.88
N PRO A 884 -14.42 -12.63 -58.03
CA PRO A 884 -15.31 -13.03 -56.94
C PRO A 884 -14.95 -14.43 -56.43
N ARG A 885 -15.01 -14.65 -55.11
CA ARG A 885 -14.56 -15.88 -54.44
C ARG A 885 -15.09 -17.18 -55.06
N MET A 886 -16.36 -17.20 -55.44
CA MET A 886 -17.01 -18.33 -56.12
C MET A 886 -16.38 -18.65 -57.49
N VAL A 887 -15.98 -17.63 -58.26
CA VAL A 887 -15.33 -17.79 -59.56
C VAL A 887 -13.91 -18.32 -59.38
N PHE A 888 -13.17 -17.81 -58.38
CA PHE A 888 -11.83 -18.32 -58.07
C PHE A 888 -11.85 -19.81 -57.67
N ILE A 889 -12.81 -20.24 -56.84
CA ILE A 889 -12.96 -21.65 -56.45
C ILE A 889 -13.22 -22.55 -57.66
N LEU A 890 -14.11 -22.14 -58.58
CA LEU A 890 -14.39 -22.88 -59.82
C LEU A 890 -13.15 -22.96 -60.74
N PHE A 891 -12.41 -21.86 -60.87
CA PHE A 891 -11.23 -21.79 -61.74
C PHE A 891 -10.06 -22.63 -61.20
N ALA A 892 -9.83 -22.59 -59.89
CA ALA A 892 -8.84 -23.42 -59.20
C ALA A 892 -9.16 -24.91 -59.32
N GLY A 893 -10.44 -25.29 -59.13
CA GLY A 893 -10.91 -26.67 -59.32
C GLY A 893 -10.66 -27.19 -60.74
N PHE A 894 -10.94 -26.38 -61.76
CA PHE A 894 -10.72 -26.76 -63.16
C PHE A 894 -9.23 -26.97 -63.48
N LEU A 895 -8.34 -26.09 -62.99
CA LEU A 895 -6.89 -26.23 -63.14
C LEU A 895 -6.34 -27.48 -62.45
N LEU A 896 -6.88 -27.85 -61.28
CA LEU A 896 -6.45 -29.04 -60.55
C LEU A 896 -6.85 -30.34 -61.28
N VAL A 897 -8.06 -30.40 -61.84
CA VAL A 897 -8.48 -31.54 -62.69
C VAL A 897 -7.64 -31.62 -63.97
N ALA A 898 -7.38 -30.50 -64.63
CA ALA A 898 -6.56 -30.45 -65.84
C ALA A 898 -5.11 -30.89 -65.60
N THR A 899 -4.49 -30.48 -64.49
CA THR A 899 -3.12 -30.88 -64.15
C THR A 899 -3.01 -32.35 -63.78
N VAL A 900 -3.99 -32.92 -63.07
CA VAL A 900 -4.06 -34.37 -62.80
C VAL A 900 -4.20 -35.17 -64.09
N ALA A 901 -5.06 -34.73 -65.03
CA ALA A 901 -5.23 -35.39 -66.33
C ALA A 901 -3.93 -35.37 -67.17
N CYS A 902 -3.26 -34.22 -67.26
CA CYS A 902 -1.96 -34.09 -67.93
C CYS A 902 -0.85 -34.92 -67.23
N GLY A 903 -0.87 -35.00 -65.90
CA GLY A 903 0.05 -35.82 -65.12
C GLY A 903 -0.10 -37.31 -65.42
N ALA A 904 -1.33 -37.83 -65.43
CA ALA A 904 -1.62 -39.22 -65.79
C ALA A 904 -1.16 -39.56 -67.22
N PHE A 905 -1.44 -38.67 -68.18
CA PHE A 905 -1.00 -38.85 -69.57
C PHE A 905 0.54 -38.82 -69.70
N GLY A 906 1.21 -37.91 -68.98
CA GLY A 906 2.67 -37.82 -68.92
C GLY A 906 3.33 -39.06 -68.32
N ILE A 907 2.80 -39.59 -67.21
CA ILE A 907 3.34 -40.79 -66.55
C ILE A 907 3.20 -42.02 -67.45
N THR A 908 2.05 -42.23 -68.10
CA THR A 908 1.88 -43.36 -69.04
C THR A 908 2.78 -43.26 -70.27
N ALA A 909 3.02 -42.04 -70.79
CA ALA A 909 3.96 -41.82 -71.89
C ALA A 909 5.43 -42.01 -71.47
N TRP A 910 5.77 -41.72 -70.21
CA TRP A 910 7.14 -41.87 -69.67
C TRP A 910 7.47 -43.35 -69.36
N GLN A 911 6.54 -44.09 -68.73
CA GLN A 911 6.74 -45.50 -68.39
C GLN A 911 6.97 -46.37 -69.65
N ASN A 912 6.18 -46.15 -70.71
CA ASN A 912 6.37 -46.83 -72.00
C ASN A 912 7.71 -46.53 -72.69
N ARG A 913 8.46 -45.51 -72.25
CA ARG A 913 9.74 -45.11 -72.84
C ARG A 913 10.97 -45.62 -72.08
N LYS A 914 10.80 -46.21 -70.89
CA LYS A 914 11.90 -46.55 -69.97
C LYS A 914 12.38 -48.01 -70.04
N ASN A 915 11.61 -48.92 -70.65
CA ASN A 915 11.93 -50.36 -70.71
C ASN A 915 12.90 -50.77 -71.85
N ASN A 916 13.86 -49.90 -72.22
CA ASN A 916 14.90 -50.25 -73.19
C ASN A 916 16.24 -49.54 -72.89
N TYR A 917 17.33 -50.32 -72.98
CA TYR A 917 18.76 -49.93 -72.86
C TYR A 917 19.33 -49.47 -71.50
N GLN A 918 19.62 -50.50 -70.70
CA GLN A 918 20.81 -50.73 -69.86
C GLN A 918 21.98 -49.70 -69.76
N ASN A 919 22.42 -49.56 -68.50
CA ASN A 919 23.81 -49.56 -67.98
C ASN A 919 24.75 -48.33 -68.06
N TYR A 920 25.62 -48.29 -67.04
CA TYR A 920 26.83 -47.47 -66.84
C TYR A 920 26.63 -45.97 -66.51
N SER A 921 27.44 -45.33 -65.66
CA SER A 921 28.39 -45.85 -64.64
C SER A 921 28.75 -44.75 -63.60
N PHE A 922 29.28 -45.17 -62.44
CA PHE A 922 29.72 -44.30 -61.33
C PHE A 922 30.84 -43.30 -61.69
N SER A 923 30.75 -42.06 -61.20
CA SER A 923 31.67 -41.44 -60.21
C SER A 923 31.23 -39.96 -59.94
N LEU A 924 31.71 -39.17 -58.97
CA LEU A 924 32.90 -39.17 -58.10
C LEU A 924 32.58 -38.44 -56.75
N LEU A 925 33.35 -38.70 -55.68
CA LEU A 925 33.44 -37.94 -54.38
C LEU A 925 32.19 -37.91 -53.47
N ARG A 926 32.21 -38.49 -52.25
CA ARG A 926 32.83 -38.06 -50.97
C ARG A 926 32.16 -36.82 -50.32
N THR A 927 31.24 -37.00 -49.36
CA THR A 927 31.44 -37.17 -47.88
C THR A 927 31.98 -35.91 -47.18
N ASN A 928 31.42 -35.37 -46.09
CA ASN A 928 30.32 -35.78 -45.16
C ASN A 928 29.72 -34.48 -44.54
N ASN A 929 28.69 -34.40 -43.67
CA ASN A 929 27.85 -35.29 -42.81
C ASN A 929 26.54 -34.47 -42.50
N SER A 930 25.58 -34.75 -41.60
CA SER A 930 24.84 -35.90 -41.00
C SER A 930 23.87 -35.28 -39.95
N LYS A 931 22.70 -35.78 -39.55
CA LYS A 931 21.92 -37.04 -39.75
C LYS A 931 20.82 -36.84 -40.84
N LYS A 932 19.91 -37.75 -41.24
CA LYS A 932 19.35 -39.05 -40.74
C LYS A 932 18.22 -38.95 -39.67
N LEU A 933 17.14 -39.74 -39.66
CA LEU A 933 16.62 -40.72 -40.64
C LEU A 933 15.07 -40.82 -40.58
N PHE A 934 14.55 -41.49 -41.62
CA PHE A 934 13.24 -42.05 -41.95
C PHE A 934 12.67 -43.12 -40.99
N GLU A 935 11.36 -43.35 -41.16
CA GLU A 935 10.58 -44.62 -41.21
C GLU A 935 11.14 -45.88 -40.51
N ASP A 936 10.43 -46.36 -39.47
CA ASP A 936 9.49 -47.51 -39.47
C ASP A 936 9.92 -48.80 -40.23
N ASP A 937 9.67 -50.04 -39.75
CA ASP A 937 8.72 -50.55 -38.73
C ASP A 937 9.18 -51.92 -38.14
N GLU A 938 8.49 -52.42 -37.09
CA GLU A 938 8.51 -53.81 -36.52
C GLU A 938 9.86 -54.34 -35.91
N ASP A 939 9.95 -54.94 -34.70
CA ASP A 939 8.94 -55.24 -33.66
C ASP A 939 9.60 -55.37 -32.24
N ASP A 940 8.81 -55.21 -31.18
CA ASP A 940 9.06 -55.23 -29.71
C ASP A 940 10.47 -55.50 -29.07
N ASN A 941 10.95 -54.47 -28.34
CA ASN A 941 11.63 -54.44 -27.00
C ASN A 941 12.97 -55.14 -26.67
N ASP A 942 13.87 -54.31 -26.09
CA ASP A 942 14.96 -54.55 -25.11
C ASP A 942 16.19 -55.45 -25.36
N GLU A 943 17.34 -54.83 -25.07
CA GLU A 943 18.67 -55.31 -24.65
C GLU A 943 19.26 -56.67 -25.13
N THR A 944 20.41 -56.59 -25.81
CA THR A 944 21.59 -57.49 -25.63
C THR A 944 22.81 -56.83 -26.30
N GLU A 945 23.87 -56.49 -25.57
CA GLU A 945 25.07 -57.30 -25.29
C GLU A 945 25.74 -57.99 -26.50
N LEU A 946 27.03 -57.68 -26.75
CA LEU A 946 28.15 -58.63 -26.51
C LEU A 946 29.54 -57.99 -26.73
N PHE A 947 30.55 -58.50 -26.02
CA PHE A 947 31.87 -57.85 -25.84
C PHE A 947 32.93 -58.27 -26.90
N ARG A 948 33.80 -57.31 -27.32
CA ARG A 948 35.29 -57.31 -27.21
C ARG A 948 35.96 -56.33 -28.21
N SER A 949 36.76 -55.33 -27.79
CA SER A 949 38.18 -55.36 -27.33
C SER A 949 39.21 -55.11 -28.49
N PRO A 950 40.48 -54.67 -28.26
CA PRO A 950 40.83 -53.25 -28.51
C PRO A 950 42.23 -53.00 -29.18
N ILE A 951 42.78 -51.77 -29.04
CA ILE A 951 44.22 -51.39 -28.96
C ILE A 951 44.88 -50.62 -30.16
N LYS A 952 45.67 -49.58 -29.78
CA LYS A 952 46.67 -48.75 -30.53
C LYS A 952 46.11 -47.69 -31.52
N LYS A 953 46.30 -46.39 -31.26
CA LYS A 953 47.53 -45.52 -31.34
C LYS A 953 47.86 -45.15 -32.80
N GLY A 954 48.06 -43.88 -33.19
CA GLY A 954 48.00 -42.59 -32.46
C GLY A 954 47.84 -41.43 -33.48
N VAL A 955 48.42 -40.23 -33.37
CA VAL A 955 49.49 -39.66 -32.51
C VAL A 955 49.42 -38.11 -32.58
N LYS A 956 49.36 -37.39 -31.44
CA LYS A 956 49.76 -35.96 -31.21
C LYS A 956 49.12 -34.86 -32.11
N MET A 957 49.11 -33.56 -31.79
CA MET A 957 49.24 -32.75 -30.56
C MET A 957 48.35 -31.47 -30.80
N GLN A 958 47.82 -30.71 -29.83
CA GLN A 958 48.47 -29.97 -28.72
C GLN A 958 49.50 -28.92 -29.24
N PRO A 959 49.84 -27.89 -28.45
CA PRO A 959 49.02 -26.86 -27.79
C PRO A 959 49.49 -25.47 -28.30
N TYR A 960 49.61 -24.49 -27.40
CA TYR A 960 50.53 -23.32 -27.48
C TYR A 960 50.15 -22.18 -28.45
N TYR A 961 50.42 -20.89 -28.12
CA TYR A 961 50.70 -20.28 -26.80
C TYR A 961 50.61 -18.74 -26.86
N ASP A 962 50.92 -18.10 -25.74
CA ASP A 962 51.29 -16.70 -25.63
C ASP A 962 52.57 -16.33 -26.43
N ASP A 963 52.73 -15.02 -26.65
CA ASP A 963 53.94 -14.21 -26.78
C ASP A 963 55.35 -14.88 -26.83
N GLU A 964 56.24 -14.37 -27.70
CA GLU A 964 57.19 -13.31 -27.32
C GLU A 964 58.02 -12.71 -28.50
N ARG A 965 57.96 -11.36 -28.60
CA ARG A 965 59.03 -10.36 -28.86
C ARG A 965 60.13 -10.56 -29.93
N ASP A 966 60.14 -9.61 -30.89
CA ASP A 966 61.23 -8.64 -31.20
C ASP A 966 62.65 -9.10 -31.65
N PRO A 967 63.54 -8.18 -32.15
CA PRO A 967 63.33 -6.81 -32.67
C PRO A 967 63.91 -6.60 -34.10
N ILE A 968 63.80 -5.37 -34.67
CA ILE A 968 64.91 -4.50 -35.18
C ILE A 968 64.45 -3.45 -36.24
N THR A 969 64.63 -2.14 -35.91
CA THR A 969 64.72 -0.92 -36.78
C THR A 969 63.55 -0.53 -37.71
N ASP A 970 63.27 0.76 -38.02
CA ASP A 970 63.94 2.03 -37.67
C ASP A 970 62.99 3.26 -37.73
N THR A 971 63.37 4.34 -37.02
CA THR A 971 62.99 5.78 -37.17
C THR A 971 61.49 6.17 -37.25
N ASP A 972 60.90 6.78 -36.19
CA ASP A 972 60.73 8.26 -35.94
C ASP A 972 59.35 8.76 -36.46
N ASP A 973 58.67 9.86 -36.06
CA ASP A 973 58.82 11.04 -35.17
C ASP A 973 57.36 11.49 -34.76
N GLY A 974 56.99 12.32 -33.76
CA GLY A 974 57.66 13.14 -32.73
C GLY A 974 56.63 14.03 -31.96
N SER A 975 57.05 14.74 -30.89
CA SER A 975 56.28 15.65 -29.98
C SER A 975 55.13 15.03 -29.14
N GLU A 976 55.04 15.11 -27.79
CA GLU A 976 55.17 16.21 -26.79
C GLU A 976 53.88 17.07 -26.60
N ASP A 977 53.41 17.45 -25.40
CA ASP A 977 53.67 16.95 -24.02
C ASP A 977 52.62 17.46 -22.98
N GLU A 978 52.64 16.87 -21.76
CA GLU A 978 52.26 17.34 -20.38
C GLU A 978 51.25 18.54 -20.10
N ILE A 979 50.65 18.81 -18.91
CA ILE A 979 50.99 18.55 -17.49
C ILE A 979 49.77 18.72 -16.50
N VAL A 980 49.56 17.77 -15.56
CA VAL A 980 49.28 17.93 -14.09
C VAL A 980 47.95 18.49 -13.42
N MET A 981 47.58 17.85 -12.28
CA MET A 981 46.78 18.27 -11.05
C MET A 981 45.22 18.16 -10.91
N LEU A 982 44.78 17.07 -10.25
CA LEU A 982 44.15 16.95 -8.89
C LEU A 982 42.91 17.78 -8.39
N ASN A 983 41.90 17.04 -7.87
CA ASN A 983 40.97 17.27 -6.72
C ASN A 983 40.10 18.57 -6.63
N THR A 984 38.82 18.56 -6.21
CA THR A 984 38.24 18.01 -4.95
C THR A 984 36.68 17.89 -4.96
N ALA A 985 36.15 17.06 -4.04
CA ALA A 985 34.91 17.19 -3.24
C ALA A 985 33.47 16.91 -3.77
N SER A 986 32.66 16.30 -2.86
CA SER A 986 31.19 16.35 -2.68
C SER A 986 30.24 15.77 -3.76
N GLU A 987 29.14 15.09 -3.45
CA GLU A 987 28.72 14.41 -2.20
C GLU A 987 27.69 13.30 -2.48
N TYR A 988 27.16 12.63 -1.45
CA TYR A 988 26.27 11.48 -1.57
C TYR A 988 24.83 11.80 -2.00
N ARG A 989 24.09 10.77 -2.40
CA ARG A 989 22.64 10.77 -2.60
C ARG A 989 21.93 10.04 -1.45
N ASP A 990 20.70 10.46 -1.20
CA ASP A 990 19.65 9.70 -0.50
C ASP A 990 19.20 8.45 -1.28
#